data_AF-A0A4W6GBK3-F1
#
_entry.id   AF-A0A4W6GBK3-F1
#
_cell.length_a   1.000
_cell.length_b   1.000
_cell.length_c   1.000
_cell.angle_alpha   90.00
_cell.angle_beta   90.00
_cell.angle_gamma   90.00
#
_symmetry.space_group_name_H-M   'P 1'
#
loop_
_entity.id
_entity.type
_entity.pdbx_description
1 polymer ?
#
loop_
_entity_poly.entity_id
_entity_poly.type
_entity_poly.pdbx_seq_one_letter_code
_entity_poly.pdbx_strand_id
1 'polypeptide(L)'
;MPDGQGVWHYDDEADAGNSFLRAARSGNLDKALEHIKNGIDINTANQNGLNGLHLASKEGHVKMVLELLHNGIVLETTTKKGNTALHIAALAGQEQVVTELVNYGANVNAQSQKGFTPLYMAAQENHLEVVKFLLENGANQSIPTESNLSNSIPSSLIQTRCVSILFRSHKPLSLHLSTPPPRVNLSSNCLLCVLQDGFTPLAVALQQGHENVVALLINYGTKGKDELTPLHCAARNGHVRIIEILLDHGAPIQAKTKNGLSPIHMAAQGDHMDCVKQLLQYNAEIDDITLDHLTPLHVAAHCGHHRMAKVLLDKGAKPNSRALNGFTPLHIACKKNHMRVMDLLLKHSASLEAVTESGLTPLHVASFMGHLNIVKILLQKGASPSASNVQTELGKTLSNPNSTTTAGHTPLHIAAREGHVQTIRILLDMEAQQTKMTKKGFTPLHVASKYGKVDVAELLLERGANPNAAGKNGLTPLHVAVHHNNLDVVNLLVSKGGSPHSAARNGYTALHIASKQNQVEVANSLLQYGASANAESLQGVTPLHLASQEGRPDMVSLLISKQANVNLGNKSGLTPLHLVAQEGHVGIADILVKQGASVYAATRMGYTPLHVACHYGNIKMVKFLLQQQANVNSKTRLGYTPLHQAAQQGHTDIVTLLLKHGAQPNETTTNGTSALAIAKRLGYISVIDVLKLVTEETVSMKHRMSFPETVDEILDVSEDEGKRNFFNLIYAFLFSCNRNYSPAIPRIPRVSPETQHTPLPLPKEYDEDSLIPSSPATETSDNVSPVASPIHTGFLVSFMVDARGGSMRGSRHNGLRVIIPPRTCAAPTRITCRLVKPQKLTSPPPLVEGEGLASRIISLGPAGMQFLGPVIVEIPHFAALGRGDRELVVLRSENGSVWKEHRNRYGDEVLETILNGMDEDLESQEELGKKRIRRIISTDFPLYFAVVSRVQQESDLIGPEGGSLTSKLVPMVQATFPETAVTKRVRLGLQAQPVPDELVAKLLGNQANFSPVVTVEPRRRKFHRPIGLRIPLPPSWRESPRDSGEGDTTSLRLLCSVIGGTAPAQWEDITGTTKLIYANDCASFTTNVSARFWLADCPRTAEAVTFANLLYRELSAVPYMAKFVVFAKMNELREGRLRCYCMTDDKMDKTLEQHENFTEVARSRDIEVMEGMPLHLECSGNLVPVRKATQQPRCFSFQAFRDNRLPVSVKVRDSSKEPTGFLSFLRKSTKYEDSQHVLCNLNITMPPCIKVKLTKLAYIDKTH
;
A
#
# COMPACT_ATOMS: atom_id res chain seq x y z
N MET A 1 73.21 -0.30 -10.76
CA MET A 1 73.01 0.99 -10.09
C MET A 1 71.96 1.78 -10.85
N PRO A 2 71.13 2.64 -10.22
CA PRO A 2 71.10 2.90 -8.78
C PRO A 2 69.76 2.56 -8.09
N ASP A 3 69.73 2.15 -6.82
CA ASP A 3 70.73 1.38 -6.06
C ASP A 3 70.03 0.51 -5.01
N GLY A 4 70.68 -0.57 -4.56
CA GLY A 4 69.97 -1.73 -4.03
C GLY A 4 70.14 -1.99 -2.53
N GLN A 5 69.01 -2.35 -1.88
CA GLN A 5 68.93 -3.41 -0.85
C GLN A 5 67.47 -3.84 -0.68
N GLY A 6 67.00 -4.70 -1.59
CA GLY A 6 65.65 -5.29 -1.51
C GLY A 6 65.65 -6.55 -0.66
N VAL A 7 65.34 -6.42 0.63
CA VAL A 7 65.14 -7.57 1.53
C VAL A 7 63.76 -8.16 1.29
N TRP A 8 63.71 -9.41 0.81
CA TRP A 8 62.49 -10.19 0.76
C TRP A 8 62.30 -10.90 2.10
N HIS A 9 61.30 -10.50 2.87
CA HIS A 9 60.85 -11.30 4.02
C HIS A 9 60.10 -12.53 3.49
N TYR A 10 60.61 -13.72 3.81
CA TYR A 10 59.92 -14.99 3.67
C TYR A 10 59.24 -15.34 5.00
N ASP A 11 57.93 -15.57 4.98
CA ASP A 11 57.19 -16.10 6.14
C ASP A 11 57.29 -17.64 6.14
N ASP A 12 58.43 -18.19 6.59
CA ASP A 12 58.70 -19.64 6.53
C ASP A 12 57.66 -20.49 7.27
N GLU A 13 57.06 -19.98 8.36
CA GLU A 13 55.96 -20.63 9.10
C GLU A 13 54.73 -20.90 8.21
N ALA A 14 54.45 -20.03 7.24
CA ALA A 14 53.27 -20.12 6.39
C ALA A 14 53.37 -21.25 5.35
N ASP A 15 54.55 -21.52 4.78
CA ASP A 15 54.71 -22.68 3.89
C ASP A 15 54.80 -24.00 4.68
N ALA A 16 55.40 -23.96 5.88
CA ALA A 16 55.52 -25.11 6.77
C ALA A 16 54.14 -25.67 7.17
N GLY A 17 53.20 -24.83 7.63
CA GLY A 17 51.82 -25.24 7.91
C GLY A 17 51.06 -25.75 6.67
N ASN A 18 51.30 -25.14 5.51
CA ASN A 18 50.75 -25.65 4.25
C ASN A 18 51.40 -26.98 3.80
N SER A 19 52.64 -27.29 4.21
CA SER A 19 53.30 -28.57 3.96
C SER A 19 52.70 -29.68 4.82
N PHE A 20 52.46 -29.42 6.11
CA PHE A 20 51.73 -30.34 7.00
C PHE A 20 50.36 -30.74 6.42
N LEU A 21 49.56 -29.77 5.95
CA LEU A 21 48.25 -30.04 5.34
C LEU A 21 48.34 -30.79 4.00
N ARG A 22 49.42 -30.61 3.23
CA ARG A 22 49.73 -31.43 2.05
C ARG A 22 50.09 -32.88 2.43
N ALA A 23 50.85 -33.09 3.52
CA ALA A 23 51.19 -34.42 4.03
C ALA A 23 49.94 -35.16 4.55
N ALA A 24 49.12 -34.52 5.40
CA ALA A 24 47.88 -35.08 5.92
C ALA A 24 46.91 -35.51 4.80
N ARG A 25 46.74 -34.67 3.77
CA ARG A 25 45.88 -34.97 2.61
C ARG A 25 46.42 -36.11 1.72
N SER A 26 47.74 -36.23 1.59
CA SER A 26 48.38 -37.29 0.78
C SER A 26 48.59 -38.60 1.55
N GLY A 27 48.22 -38.67 2.83
CA GLY A 27 48.41 -39.86 3.66
C GLY A 27 49.86 -40.11 4.07
N ASN A 28 50.76 -39.13 3.86
CA ASN A 28 52.18 -39.26 4.18
C ASN A 28 52.41 -39.04 5.69
N LEU A 29 52.19 -40.11 6.45
CA LEU A 29 52.20 -40.11 7.92
C LEU A 29 53.53 -39.64 8.50
N ASP A 30 54.65 -40.15 7.98
CA ASP A 30 55.99 -39.85 8.50
C ASP A 30 56.28 -38.34 8.44
N LYS A 31 55.96 -37.69 7.31
CA LYS A 31 56.11 -36.24 7.16
C LYS A 31 55.10 -35.44 7.97
N ALA A 32 53.88 -35.94 8.17
CA ALA A 32 52.90 -35.27 9.02
C ALA A 32 53.37 -35.27 10.49
N LEU A 33 53.90 -36.38 10.99
CA LEU A 33 54.47 -36.50 12.34
C LEU A 33 55.80 -35.74 12.49
N GLU A 34 56.64 -35.71 11.46
CA GLU A 34 57.85 -34.87 11.40
C GLU A 34 57.50 -33.38 11.54
N HIS A 35 56.49 -32.91 10.80
CA HIS A 35 55.99 -31.54 10.89
C HIS A 35 55.45 -31.20 12.30
N ILE A 36 54.68 -32.09 12.93
CA ILE A 36 54.19 -31.90 14.30
C ILE A 36 55.36 -31.85 15.31
N LYS A 37 56.35 -32.76 15.19
CA LYS A 37 57.55 -32.77 16.05
C LYS A 37 58.41 -31.51 15.91
N ASN A 38 58.38 -30.88 14.73
CA ASN A 38 59.05 -29.62 14.46
C ASN A 38 58.25 -28.38 14.92
N GLY A 39 57.20 -28.55 15.73
CA GLY A 39 56.51 -27.47 16.43
C GLY A 39 55.28 -26.89 15.73
N ILE A 40 54.83 -27.47 14.61
CA ILE A 40 53.60 -27.03 13.93
C ILE A 40 52.38 -27.48 14.75
N ASP A 41 51.46 -26.54 15.07
CA ASP A 41 50.19 -26.87 15.71
C ASP A 41 49.40 -27.86 14.83
N ILE A 42 49.10 -29.02 15.40
CA ILE A 42 48.33 -30.09 14.77
C ILE A 42 46.93 -29.64 14.32
N ASN A 43 46.38 -28.60 14.95
CA ASN A 43 45.07 -28.01 14.63
C ASN A 43 45.13 -26.95 13.50
N THR A 44 46.33 -26.64 12.98
CA THR A 44 46.54 -25.77 11.81
C THR A 44 45.53 -26.10 10.71
N ALA A 45 44.80 -25.08 10.24
CA ALA A 45 43.74 -25.23 9.25
C ALA A 45 43.93 -24.29 8.06
N ASN A 46 43.56 -24.75 6.86
CA ASN A 46 43.64 -23.93 5.66
C ASN A 46 42.57 -22.82 5.63
N GLN A 47 42.59 -21.99 4.58
CA GLN A 47 41.67 -20.86 4.37
C GLN A 47 40.16 -21.23 4.43
N ASN A 48 39.78 -22.50 4.30
CA ASN A 48 38.40 -23.01 4.41
C ASN A 48 38.07 -23.65 5.78
N GLY A 49 39.02 -23.67 6.73
CA GLY A 49 38.88 -24.30 8.04
C GLY A 49 39.09 -25.82 8.04
N LEU A 50 39.73 -26.40 7.02
CA LEU A 50 40.10 -27.83 7.05
C LEU A 50 41.49 -27.97 7.66
N ASN A 51 41.56 -28.63 8.82
CA ASN A 51 42.80 -29.10 9.45
C ASN A 51 43.24 -30.47 8.89
N GLY A 52 44.30 -31.06 9.47
CA GLY A 52 44.81 -32.37 9.06
C GLY A 52 43.76 -33.50 9.10
N LEU A 53 42.96 -33.56 10.17
CA LEU A 53 41.91 -34.58 10.34
C LEU A 53 40.84 -34.49 9.23
N HIS A 54 40.32 -33.29 8.94
CA HIS A 54 39.33 -33.10 7.86
C HIS A 54 39.84 -33.56 6.48
N LEU A 55 41.14 -33.41 6.22
CA LEU A 55 41.77 -33.82 4.96
C LEU A 55 42.01 -35.34 4.92
N ALA A 56 42.54 -35.91 6.01
CA ALA A 56 42.74 -37.35 6.14
C ALA A 56 41.41 -38.13 6.07
N SER A 57 40.38 -37.66 6.78
CA SER A 57 39.06 -38.29 6.83
C SER A 57 38.26 -38.18 5.52
N LYS A 58 38.59 -37.21 4.65
CA LYS A 58 38.01 -37.12 3.30
C LYS A 58 38.58 -38.17 2.35
N GLU A 59 39.90 -38.25 2.30
CA GLU A 59 40.62 -39.04 1.30
C GLU A 59 40.82 -40.51 1.75
N GLY A 60 40.41 -40.87 2.98
CA GLY A 60 40.27 -42.27 3.47
C GLY A 60 41.44 -42.78 4.32
N HIS A 61 42.32 -41.91 4.80
CA HIS A 61 43.60 -42.29 5.40
C HIS A 61 43.47 -42.74 6.87
N VAL A 62 42.86 -43.90 7.14
CA VAL A 62 42.56 -44.39 8.51
C VAL A 62 43.75 -44.30 9.48
N LYS A 63 44.95 -44.72 9.06
CA LYS A 63 46.16 -44.64 9.90
C LYS A 63 46.57 -43.20 10.24
N MET A 64 46.39 -42.26 9.31
CA MET A 64 46.62 -40.83 9.56
C MET A 64 45.57 -40.26 10.51
N VAL A 65 44.30 -40.67 10.36
CA VAL A 65 43.21 -40.25 11.26
C VAL A 65 43.50 -40.69 12.70
N LEU A 66 43.83 -41.97 12.91
CA LEU A 66 44.17 -42.51 14.24
C LEU A 66 45.39 -41.80 14.85
N GLU A 67 46.48 -41.64 14.12
CA GLU A 67 47.69 -41.00 14.66
C GLU A 67 47.50 -39.50 14.92
N LEU A 68 46.71 -38.77 14.13
CA LEU A 68 46.37 -37.38 14.44
C LEU A 68 45.52 -37.27 15.72
N LEU A 69 44.62 -38.24 15.97
CA LEU A 69 43.84 -38.30 17.21
C LEU A 69 44.73 -38.67 18.42
N HIS A 70 45.64 -39.64 18.28
CA HIS A 70 46.65 -39.95 19.31
C HIS A 70 47.54 -38.75 19.67
N ASN A 71 47.89 -37.92 18.68
CA ASN A 71 48.70 -36.70 18.89
C ASN A 71 47.85 -35.47 19.26
N GLY A 72 46.58 -35.65 19.65
CA GLY A 72 45.78 -34.61 20.31
C GLY A 72 45.09 -33.61 19.39
N ILE A 73 44.82 -33.95 18.12
CA ILE A 73 43.99 -33.09 17.26
C ILE A 73 42.55 -33.04 17.78
N VAL A 74 41.92 -31.85 17.76
CA VAL A 74 40.56 -31.69 18.28
C VAL A 74 39.53 -32.34 17.32
N LEU A 75 38.94 -33.46 17.76
CA LEU A 75 38.01 -34.31 17.00
C LEU A 75 36.81 -33.52 16.44
N GLU A 76 36.17 -32.70 17.28
CA GLU A 76 34.99 -31.88 16.93
C GLU A 76 35.37 -30.50 16.34
N THR A 77 36.59 -30.34 15.80
CA THR A 77 36.91 -29.16 14.98
C THR A 77 35.92 -29.08 13.83
N THR A 78 35.42 -27.88 13.53
CA THR A 78 34.54 -27.64 12.38
C THR A 78 35.21 -26.79 11.30
N THR A 79 34.93 -27.12 10.04
CA THR A 79 35.23 -26.25 8.90
C THR A 79 34.40 -24.95 8.93
N LYS A 80 34.73 -23.97 8.08
CA LYS A 80 33.95 -22.73 7.89
C LYS A 80 32.49 -22.92 7.39
N LYS A 81 32.00 -24.16 7.33
CA LYS A 81 30.61 -24.55 7.01
C LYS A 81 29.95 -25.37 8.15
N GLY A 82 30.59 -25.47 9.31
CA GLY A 82 30.14 -26.29 10.44
C GLY A 82 30.35 -27.81 10.26
N ASN A 83 30.83 -28.28 9.11
CA ASN A 83 31.10 -29.72 8.93
C ASN A 83 32.29 -30.13 9.80
N THR A 84 32.12 -31.18 10.60
CA THR A 84 33.19 -31.88 11.36
C THR A 84 33.87 -32.94 10.49
N ALA A 85 34.92 -33.60 11.01
CA ALA A 85 35.55 -34.74 10.34
C ALA A 85 34.56 -35.88 10.02
N LEU A 86 33.62 -36.16 10.92
CA LEU A 86 32.61 -37.21 10.76
C LEU A 86 31.63 -36.90 9.62
N HIS A 87 31.21 -35.63 9.48
CA HIS A 87 30.39 -35.20 8.34
C HIS A 87 31.09 -35.45 7.01
N ILE A 88 32.40 -35.15 6.93
CA ILE A 88 33.18 -35.31 5.70
C ILE A 88 33.38 -36.80 5.37
N ALA A 89 33.70 -37.64 6.37
CA ALA A 89 33.81 -39.08 6.18
C ALA A 89 32.50 -39.72 5.74
N ALA A 90 31.37 -39.32 6.35
CA ALA A 90 30.04 -39.83 6.02
C ALA A 90 29.55 -39.41 4.62
N LEU A 91 29.85 -38.17 4.19
CA LEU A 91 29.58 -37.71 2.81
C LEU A 91 30.46 -38.44 1.78
N ALA A 92 31.71 -38.74 2.14
CA ALA A 92 32.67 -39.41 1.26
C ALA A 92 32.53 -40.94 1.21
N GLY A 93 31.65 -41.54 2.03
CA GLY A 93 31.45 -43.00 2.09
C GLY A 93 32.59 -43.77 2.77
N GLN A 94 33.41 -43.09 3.58
CA GLN A 94 34.63 -43.64 4.17
C GLN A 94 34.33 -44.47 5.41
N GLU A 95 33.69 -45.63 5.24
CA GLU A 95 33.17 -46.52 6.30
C GLU A 95 34.13 -46.70 7.48
N GLN A 96 35.36 -47.18 7.23
CA GLN A 96 36.35 -47.41 8.30
C GLN A 96 36.73 -46.13 9.05
N VAL A 97 36.78 -44.97 8.36
CA VAL A 97 37.02 -43.68 9.00
C VAL A 97 35.81 -43.25 9.85
N VAL A 98 34.59 -43.48 9.38
CA VAL A 98 33.37 -43.23 10.17
C VAL A 98 33.39 -44.07 11.44
N THR A 99 33.72 -45.36 11.34
CA THR A 99 33.85 -46.26 12.49
C THR A 99 34.88 -45.76 13.50
N GLU A 100 36.10 -45.45 13.09
CA GLU A 100 37.12 -44.97 14.04
C GLU A 100 36.79 -43.60 14.64
N LEU A 101 36.22 -42.66 13.87
CA LEU A 101 35.80 -41.37 14.43
C LEU A 101 34.71 -41.55 15.51
N VAL A 102 33.74 -42.44 15.29
CA VAL A 102 32.69 -42.75 16.27
C VAL A 102 33.24 -43.51 17.49
N ASN A 103 34.17 -44.44 17.29
CA ASN A 103 34.89 -45.12 18.39
C ASN A 103 35.64 -44.14 19.30
N TYR A 104 36.20 -43.07 18.74
CA TYR A 104 36.86 -41.99 19.47
C TYR A 104 35.89 -40.94 20.07
N GLY A 105 34.58 -41.20 19.99
CA GLY A 105 33.54 -40.39 20.64
C GLY A 105 32.96 -39.26 19.79
N ALA A 106 33.12 -39.29 18.46
CA ALA A 106 32.54 -38.27 17.59
C ALA A 106 31.00 -38.27 17.64
N ASN A 107 30.41 -37.08 17.69
CA ASN A 107 28.98 -36.90 17.80
C ASN A 107 28.26 -37.25 16.49
N VAL A 108 27.69 -38.46 16.44
CA VAL A 108 26.88 -38.98 15.30
C VAL A 108 25.68 -38.09 14.92
N ASN A 109 25.22 -37.24 15.85
CA ASN A 109 24.12 -36.30 15.68
C ASN A 109 24.58 -34.84 15.55
N ALA A 110 25.89 -34.58 15.39
CA ALA A 110 26.40 -33.23 15.14
C ALA A 110 25.71 -32.59 13.92
N GLN A 111 25.49 -31.28 13.97
CA GLN A 111 24.89 -30.52 12.88
C GLN A 111 25.85 -29.49 12.32
N SER A 112 26.01 -29.51 10.99
CA SER A 112 26.67 -28.45 10.22
C SER A 112 25.91 -27.11 10.29
N GLN A 113 26.49 -26.04 9.75
CA GLN A 113 25.91 -24.67 9.70
C GLN A 113 24.62 -24.55 8.84
N LYS A 114 24.10 -25.67 8.33
CA LYS A 114 22.80 -25.77 7.63
C LYS A 114 21.89 -26.84 8.25
N GLY A 115 22.23 -27.34 9.45
CA GLY A 115 21.50 -28.41 10.12
C GLY A 115 21.66 -29.82 9.53
N PHE A 116 22.48 -30.02 8.49
CA PHE A 116 22.77 -31.37 7.98
C PHE A 116 23.56 -32.15 9.03
N THR A 117 23.21 -33.42 9.24
CA THR A 117 23.93 -34.40 10.08
C THR A 117 24.78 -35.36 9.24
N PRO A 118 25.71 -36.15 9.84
CA PRO A 118 26.39 -37.24 9.14
C PRO A 118 25.44 -38.24 8.49
N LEU A 119 24.35 -38.63 9.19
CA LEU A 119 23.33 -39.54 8.67
C LEU A 119 22.60 -38.95 7.45
N TYR A 120 22.30 -37.65 7.45
CA TYR A 120 21.75 -36.96 6.27
C TYR A 120 22.72 -37.03 5.08
N MET A 121 24.02 -36.79 5.30
CA MET A 121 25.02 -36.80 4.23
C MET A 121 25.22 -38.19 3.63
N ALA A 122 25.29 -39.23 4.47
CA ALA A 122 25.37 -40.61 4.00
C ALA A 122 24.10 -41.04 3.22
N ALA A 123 22.91 -40.61 3.69
CA ALA A 123 21.65 -40.88 3.01
C ALA A 123 21.46 -40.09 1.70
N GLN A 124 22.09 -38.92 1.54
CA GLN A 124 22.06 -38.14 0.30
C GLN A 124 22.87 -38.82 -0.83
N GLU A 125 24.01 -39.42 -0.49
CA GLU A 125 24.95 -40.01 -1.46
C GLU A 125 24.83 -41.55 -1.60
N ASN A 126 23.79 -42.15 -0.99
CA ASN A 126 23.47 -43.60 -1.05
C ASN A 126 24.49 -44.54 -0.38
N HIS A 127 25.22 -44.08 0.66
CA HIS A 127 26.22 -44.87 1.37
C HIS A 127 25.57 -45.83 2.39
N LEU A 128 24.99 -46.92 1.91
CA LEU A 128 24.10 -47.81 2.70
C LEU A 128 24.73 -48.32 4.02
N GLU A 129 25.94 -48.87 4.00
CA GLU A 129 26.57 -49.38 5.23
C GLU A 129 26.95 -48.27 6.21
N VAL A 130 27.29 -47.07 5.72
CA VAL A 130 27.50 -45.88 6.57
C VAL A 130 26.19 -45.41 7.21
N VAL A 131 25.08 -45.40 6.45
CA VAL A 131 23.73 -45.10 6.99
C VAL A 131 23.38 -46.11 8.08
N LYS A 132 23.59 -47.40 7.83
CA LYS A 132 23.31 -48.48 8.77
C LYS A 132 24.17 -48.40 10.03
N PHE A 133 25.48 -48.26 9.90
CA PHE A 133 26.40 -48.13 11.04
C PHE A 133 26.06 -46.90 11.91
N LEU A 134 25.73 -45.76 11.28
CA LEU A 134 25.30 -44.57 12.02
C LEU A 134 23.99 -44.79 12.78
N LEU A 135 22.99 -45.48 12.19
CA LEU A 135 21.74 -45.84 12.88
C LEU A 135 21.98 -46.81 14.05
N GLU A 136 22.83 -47.83 13.84
CA GLU A 136 23.23 -48.80 14.88
C GLU A 136 23.95 -48.11 16.06
N ASN A 137 24.66 -47.00 15.81
CA ASN A 137 25.31 -46.16 16.81
C ASN A 137 24.47 -44.94 17.28
N GLY A 138 23.15 -44.95 17.05
CA GLY A 138 22.24 -43.96 17.64
C GLY A 138 22.09 -42.62 16.90
N ALA A 139 22.43 -42.56 15.61
CA ALA A 139 22.10 -41.40 14.78
C ALA A 139 20.58 -41.29 14.57
N ASN A 140 20.03 -40.10 14.80
CA ASN A 140 18.60 -39.85 14.86
C ASN A 140 18.04 -39.43 13.49
N GLN A 141 17.26 -40.32 12.86
CA GLN A 141 16.63 -40.08 11.55
C GLN A 141 15.53 -38.99 11.54
N SER A 142 15.15 -38.44 12.70
CA SER A 142 14.12 -37.40 12.79
C SER A 142 14.67 -35.97 12.78
N ILE A 143 15.99 -35.77 12.90
CA ILE A 143 16.61 -34.43 12.93
C ILE A 143 16.40 -33.72 11.58
N PRO A 144 15.74 -32.54 11.54
CA PRO A 144 15.57 -31.76 10.33
C PRO A 144 16.75 -30.80 10.12
N THR A 145 17.08 -30.52 8.85
CA THR A 145 17.99 -29.44 8.46
C THR A 145 17.39 -28.05 8.76
N GLU A 146 18.21 -27.03 8.94
CA GLU A 146 17.70 -25.65 9.06
C GLU A 146 17.15 -25.15 7.72
N SER A 147 15.91 -24.64 7.72
CA SER A 147 15.16 -24.31 6.49
C SER A 147 15.52 -22.95 5.85
N ASN A 148 16.76 -22.48 6.05
CA ASN A 148 17.31 -21.26 5.42
C ASN A 148 17.79 -21.46 3.96
N LEU A 149 17.44 -22.59 3.33
CA LEU A 149 17.78 -22.95 1.95
C LEU A 149 16.92 -22.23 0.87
N SER A 150 16.91 -20.89 0.92
CA SER A 150 16.41 -20.06 -0.19
C SER A 150 17.46 -19.78 -1.28
N ASN A 151 18.74 -20.04 -0.98
CA ASN A 151 19.88 -19.86 -1.89
C ASN A 151 20.95 -20.95 -1.65
N SER A 152 21.82 -21.17 -2.65
CA SER A 152 23.02 -22.05 -2.63
C SER A 152 22.83 -23.59 -2.65
N ILE A 153 22.22 -24.08 -3.75
CA ILE A 153 22.65 -25.34 -4.40
C ILE A 153 22.92 -24.99 -5.89
N PRO A 154 24.02 -25.46 -6.53
CA PRO A 154 24.31 -25.13 -7.93
C PRO A 154 23.28 -25.72 -8.90
N SER A 155 22.68 -24.87 -9.73
CA SER A 155 21.60 -25.26 -10.66
C SER A 155 22.03 -26.16 -11.83
N SER A 156 23.31 -26.52 -11.92
CA SER A 156 23.92 -27.25 -13.05
C SER A 156 23.69 -28.77 -13.04
N LEU A 157 23.29 -29.36 -11.91
CA LEU A 157 23.07 -30.82 -11.78
C LEU A 157 21.61 -31.24 -11.61
N ILE A 158 20.69 -30.29 -11.35
CA ILE A 158 19.23 -30.55 -11.24
C ILE A 158 18.49 -29.95 -12.46
N GLN A 159 19.07 -30.10 -13.66
CA GLN A 159 18.62 -29.43 -14.89
C GLN A 159 17.79 -30.34 -15.83
N THR A 160 17.19 -31.44 -15.33
CA THR A 160 16.31 -32.29 -16.15
C THR A 160 14.86 -31.77 -16.18
N ARG A 161 14.65 -30.74 -17.02
CA ARG A 161 13.38 -30.31 -17.68
C ARG A 161 12.25 -29.57 -16.93
N CYS A 162 12.03 -29.63 -15.61
CA CYS A 162 10.69 -29.30 -15.08
C CYS A 162 10.34 -27.86 -14.60
N VAL A 163 11.28 -26.90 -14.43
CA VAL A 163 10.96 -25.62 -13.72
C VAL A 163 11.34 -24.32 -14.46
N SER A 164 11.12 -24.24 -15.78
CA SER A 164 11.42 -23.01 -16.57
C SER A 164 10.30 -22.48 -17.48
N ILE A 165 9.10 -23.09 -17.46
CA ILE A 165 8.00 -22.79 -18.42
C ILE A 165 6.76 -22.14 -17.73
N LEU A 166 6.82 -21.79 -16.43
CA LEU A 166 5.62 -21.35 -15.70
C LEU A 166 5.43 -19.84 -15.46
N PHE A 167 6.45 -18.97 -15.59
CA PHE A 167 6.28 -17.51 -15.47
C PHE A 167 7.13 -16.70 -16.46
N ARG A 168 6.82 -16.79 -17.76
CA ARG A 168 7.33 -15.82 -18.74
C ARG A 168 6.39 -15.43 -19.89
N SER A 169 5.08 -15.32 -19.63
CA SER A 169 4.17 -14.56 -20.50
C SER A 169 2.85 -14.16 -19.81
N HIS A 170 2.37 -12.96 -20.16
CA HIS A 170 1.06 -12.35 -19.88
C HIS A 170 0.76 -11.85 -18.44
N LYS A 171 0.14 -10.66 -18.42
CA LYS A 171 -0.29 -9.90 -17.23
C LYS A 171 -1.54 -10.55 -16.61
N PRO A 172 -1.80 -10.39 -15.29
CA PRO A 172 -3.15 -10.51 -14.77
C PRO A 172 -4.01 -9.38 -15.37
N LEU A 173 -4.94 -9.73 -16.26
CA LEU A 173 -5.91 -8.79 -16.82
C LEU A 173 -6.91 -8.33 -15.74
N SER A 174 -7.15 -7.01 -15.69
CA SER A 174 -8.04 -6.40 -14.69
C SER A 174 -9.51 -6.64 -15.02
N LEU A 175 -9.97 -7.85 -14.71
CA LEU A 175 -11.40 -8.14 -14.63
C LEU A 175 -12.02 -7.29 -13.52
N HIS A 176 -12.66 -6.18 -13.90
CA HIS A 176 -13.76 -5.58 -13.12
C HIS A 176 -15.00 -6.51 -13.20
N LEU A 177 -14.84 -7.72 -12.66
CA LEU A 177 -15.88 -8.60 -12.18
C LEU A 177 -15.76 -8.48 -10.66
N SER A 178 -16.64 -7.70 -10.04
CA SER A 178 -16.80 -7.80 -8.59
C SER A 178 -17.43 -9.16 -8.29
N THR A 179 -16.93 -9.83 -7.24
CA THR A 179 -16.68 -11.28 -7.16
C THR A 179 -15.57 -11.77 -8.12
N PRO A 180 -14.36 -12.13 -7.62
CA PRO A 180 -13.58 -13.14 -8.33
C PRO A 180 -14.42 -14.42 -8.46
N PRO A 181 -14.25 -15.25 -9.51
CA PRO A 181 -14.73 -16.62 -9.45
C PRO A 181 -14.11 -17.33 -8.24
N PRO A 182 -14.73 -18.38 -7.67
CA PRO A 182 -14.13 -19.11 -6.57
C PRO A 182 -12.70 -19.49 -6.94
N ARG A 183 -11.76 -19.09 -6.07
CA ARG A 183 -10.37 -19.52 -6.19
C ARG A 183 -10.38 -21.03 -6.02
N VAL A 184 -10.28 -21.74 -7.14
CA VAL A 184 -9.58 -23.03 -7.14
C VAL A 184 -8.18 -22.71 -6.64
N ASN A 185 -7.98 -23.00 -5.37
CA ASN A 185 -6.85 -22.56 -4.57
C ASN A 185 -5.71 -23.59 -4.67
N LEU A 186 -5.46 -24.06 -5.89
CA LEU A 186 -4.11 -24.28 -6.42
C LEU A 186 -3.32 -22.96 -6.36
N SER A 187 -3.11 -22.46 -5.14
CA SER A 187 -2.26 -21.31 -4.87
C SER A 187 -0.82 -21.70 -5.20
N SER A 188 -0.01 -20.71 -5.57
CA SER A 188 1.41 -20.95 -5.88
C SER A 188 2.19 -21.56 -4.70
N ASN A 189 1.65 -21.49 -3.48
CA ASN A 189 2.24 -22.08 -2.28
C ASN A 189 2.00 -23.59 -2.23
N CYS A 190 0.78 -24.05 -2.56
CA CYS A 190 0.36 -25.46 -2.43
C CYS A 190 1.15 -26.45 -3.29
N LEU A 191 1.94 -25.95 -4.26
CA LEU A 191 2.77 -26.75 -5.16
C LEU A 191 4.28 -26.62 -4.88
N LEU A 192 4.67 -25.70 -4.00
CA LEU A 192 6.04 -25.54 -3.49
C LEU A 192 6.23 -26.07 -2.06
N CYS A 193 5.14 -26.43 -1.36
CA CYS A 193 5.17 -27.19 -0.09
C CYS A 193 5.63 -28.64 -0.29
N VAL A 194 6.93 -28.80 -0.58
CA VAL A 194 7.71 -30.00 -0.28
C VAL A 194 8.93 -29.49 0.47
N LEU A 195 9.02 -29.82 1.76
CA LEU A 195 10.16 -29.54 2.64
C LEU A 195 10.41 -28.05 2.93
N GLN A 196 9.39 -27.41 3.53
CA GLN A 196 9.58 -26.21 4.36
C GLN A 196 9.96 -26.58 5.82
N ASP A 197 9.65 -27.82 6.23
CA ASP A 197 10.42 -28.55 7.23
C ASP A 197 11.77 -28.97 6.65
N GLY A 198 12.79 -29.08 7.49
CA GLY A 198 14.11 -29.56 7.09
C GLY A 198 14.09 -30.95 6.47
N PHE A 199 15.04 -31.20 5.57
CA PHE A 199 15.16 -32.44 4.82
C PHE A 199 15.61 -33.56 5.75
N THR A 200 14.71 -34.48 6.13
CA THR A 200 15.12 -35.69 6.87
C THR A 200 15.94 -36.63 5.96
N PRO A 201 16.77 -37.52 6.52
CA PRO A 201 17.49 -38.54 5.75
C PRO A 201 16.58 -39.36 4.80
N LEU A 202 15.36 -39.70 5.26
CA LEU A 202 14.36 -40.37 4.42
C LEU A 202 13.84 -39.45 3.30
N ALA A 203 13.60 -38.16 3.59
CA ALA A 203 13.10 -37.22 2.59
C ALA A 203 14.12 -36.96 1.45
N VAL A 204 15.43 -36.88 1.75
CA VAL A 204 16.46 -36.75 0.71
C VAL A 204 16.62 -38.05 -0.09
N ALA A 205 16.59 -39.23 0.56
CA ALA A 205 16.64 -40.52 -0.14
C ALA A 205 15.45 -40.70 -1.10
N LEU A 206 14.23 -40.31 -0.68
CA LEU A 206 13.02 -40.26 -1.51
C LEU A 206 13.07 -39.22 -2.64
N GLN A 207 13.87 -38.16 -2.48
CA GLN A 207 14.09 -37.17 -3.54
C GLN A 207 15.01 -37.76 -4.62
N GLN A 208 16.17 -38.31 -4.22
CA GLN A 208 17.18 -38.82 -5.15
C GLN A 208 16.78 -40.14 -5.82
N GLY A 209 15.94 -40.95 -5.18
CA GLY A 209 15.50 -42.26 -5.70
C GLY A 209 16.28 -43.45 -5.12
N HIS A 210 16.86 -43.31 -3.93
CA HIS A 210 17.78 -44.29 -3.33
C HIS A 210 17.02 -45.47 -2.68
N GLU A 211 16.57 -46.42 -3.51
CA GLU A 211 15.68 -47.53 -3.14
C GLU A 211 16.09 -48.26 -1.85
N ASN A 212 17.37 -48.65 -1.72
CA ASN A 212 17.87 -49.41 -0.57
C ASN A 212 17.87 -48.59 0.73
N VAL A 213 18.30 -47.32 0.67
CA VAL A 213 18.31 -46.40 1.83
C VAL A 213 16.87 -46.05 2.23
N VAL A 214 15.96 -45.90 1.26
CA VAL A 214 14.53 -45.72 1.52
C VAL A 214 13.93 -46.97 2.21
N ALA A 215 14.21 -48.18 1.71
CA ALA A 215 13.74 -49.42 2.32
C ALA A 215 14.25 -49.58 3.77
N LEU A 216 15.51 -49.25 4.05
CA LEU A 216 16.08 -49.25 5.40
C LEU A 216 15.38 -48.23 6.32
N LEU A 217 15.19 -46.99 5.85
CA LEU A 217 14.65 -45.87 6.65
C LEU A 217 13.11 -45.88 6.81
N ILE A 218 12.35 -46.60 5.97
CA ILE A 218 10.89 -46.72 6.08
C ILE A 218 10.48 -47.28 7.46
N ASN A 219 11.20 -48.27 7.98
CA ASN A 219 10.95 -48.90 9.28
C ASN A 219 11.08 -47.94 10.47
N TYR A 220 11.68 -46.75 10.26
CA TYR A 220 12.03 -45.79 11.29
C TYR A 220 11.16 -44.51 11.30
N GLY A 221 10.11 -44.47 10.48
CA GLY A 221 8.86 -43.72 10.69
C GLY A 221 8.94 -42.19 10.88
N THR A 222 8.73 -41.42 9.79
CA THR A 222 8.60 -39.94 9.86
C THR A 222 7.24 -39.44 9.36
N LYS A 223 6.55 -38.58 10.13
CA LYS A 223 5.38 -37.79 9.69
C LYS A 223 5.79 -36.32 9.54
N GLY A 224 5.81 -35.78 8.32
CA GLY A 224 6.07 -34.35 8.07
C GLY A 224 4.84 -33.46 8.37
N LYS A 225 5.04 -32.16 8.66
CA LYS A 225 3.95 -31.29 9.15
C LYS A 225 2.86 -30.98 8.13
N ASP A 226 3.01 -31.35 6.85
CA ASP A 226 2.07 -31.08 5.76
C ASP A 226 1.19 -32.28 5.33
N GLU A 227 1.17 -33.36 6.13
CA GLU A 227 0.45 -34.63 5.83
C GLU A 227 0.98 -35.34 4.56
N LEU A 228 2.06 -34.81 3.98
CA LEU A 228 2.65 -35.24 2.73
C LEU A 228 3.49 -36.49 2.96
N THR A 229 2.90 -37.65 2.66
CA THR A 229 3.53 -38.96 2.87
C THR A 229 4.67 -39.23 1.87
N PRO A 230 5.61 -40.15 2.18
CA PRO A 230 6.64 -40.63 1.23
C PRO A 230 6.11 -40.97 -0.17
N LEU A 231 4.89 -41.52 -0.22
CA LEU A 231 4.22 -41.93 -1.46
C LEU A 231 3.87 -40.72 -2.35
N HIS A 232 3.58 -39.55 -1.77
CA HIS A 232 3.43 -38.30 -2.54
C HIS A 232 4.75 -37.84 -3.15
N CYS A 233 5.88 -37.96 -2.44
CA CYS A 233 7.20 -37.63 -2.97
C CYS A 233 7.58 -38.55 -4.14
N ALA A 234 7.46 -39.87 -3.95
CA ALA A 234 7.76 -40.85 -5.00
C ALA A 234 6.88 -40.65 -6.24
N ALA A 235 5.57 -40.42 -6.06
CA ALA A 235 4.64 -40.11 -7.15
C ALA A 235 4.95 -38.77 -7.85
N ARG A 236 5.37 -37.74 -7.12
CA ARG A 236 5.76 -36.43 -7.68
C ARG A 236 7.05 -36.46 -8.48
N ASN A 237 7.98 -37.34 -8.14
CA ASN A 237 9.33 -37.41 -8.74
C ASN A 237 9.46 -38.47 -9.85
N GLY A 238 8.53 -39.43 -9.91
CA GLY A 238 8.52 -40.49 -10.94
C GLY A 238 9.10 -41.84 -10.51
N HIS A 239 9.33 -42.04 -9.22
CA HIS A 239 10.04 -43.20 -8.67
C HIS A 239 9.13 -44.43 -8.54
N VAL A 240 8.81 -45.08 -9.66
CA VAL A 240 7.86 -46.22 -9.75
C VAL A 240 8.21 -47.35 -8.75
N ARG A 241 9.48 -47.73 -8.65
CA ARG A 241 9.92 -48.81 -7.77
C ARG A 241 9.80 -48.47 -6.28
N ILE A 242 9.97 -47.19 -5.92
CA ILE A 242 9.72 -46.70 -4.56
C ILE A 242 8.23 -46.65 -4.24
N ILE A 243 7.35 -46.38 -5.23
CA ILE A 243 5.90 -46.49 -5.06
C ILE A 243 5.51 -47.94 -4.72
N GLU A 244 6.04 -48.91 -5.46
CA GLU A 244 5.85 -50.35 -5.21
C GLU A 244 6.31 -50.73 -3.80
N ILE A 245 7.57 -50.45 -3.43
CA ILE A 245 8.12 -50.73 -2.09
C ILE A 245 7.27 -50.09 -0.99
N LEU A 246 6.86 -48.82 -1.14
CA LEU A 246 6.03 -48.13 -0.13
C LEU A 246 4.65 -48.77 0.02
N LEU A 247 3.99 -49.13 -1.08
CA LEU A 247 2.65 -49.73 -1.05
C LEU A 247 2.67 -51.14 -0.47
N ASP A 248 3.69 -51.94 -0.79
CA ASP A 248 3.88 -53.28 -0.22
C ASP A 248 4.14 -53.22 1.30
N HIS A 249 4.79 -52.15 1.78
CA HIS A 249 4.94 -51.83 3.21
C HIS A 249 3.72 -51.08 3.80
N GLY A 250 2.56 -51.12 3.13
CA GLY A 250 1.29 -50.63 3.65
C GLY A 250 1.10 -49.10 3.60
N ALA A 251 1.83 -48.37 2.78
CA ALA A 251 1.65 -46.91 2.66
C ALA A 251 0.22 -46.56 2.18
N PRO A 252 -0.45 -45.59 2.83
CA PRO A 252 -1.84 -45.25 2.52
C PRO A 252 -1.98 -44.61 1.13
N ILE A 253 -2.47 -45.38 0.15
CA ILE A 253 -2.57 -44.93 -1.25
C ILE A 253 -3.54 -43.76 -1.46
N GLN A 254 -4.61 -43.69 -0.65
CA GLN A 254 -5.59 -42.60 -0.64
C GLN A 254 -5.27 -41.51 0.41
N ALA A 255 -4.04 -41.47 0.96
CA ALA A 255 -3.62 -40.34 1.77
C ALA A 255 -3.74 -39.04 0.99
N LYS A 256 -4.15 -37.97 1.67
CA LYS A 256 -4.29 -36.64 1.09
C LYS A 256 -3.46 -35.64 1.87
N THR A 257 -2.79 -34.76 1.15
CA THR A 257 -2.23 -33.52 1.72
C THR A 257 -3.34 -32.58 2.22
N LYS A 258 -2.98 -31.55 2.98
CA LYS A 258 -3.84 -30.43 3.42
C LYS A 258 -4.72 -29.76 2.33
N ASN A 259 -4.43 -29.98 1.04
CA ASN A 259 -5.19 -29.43 -0.10
C ASN A 259 -6.12 -30.47 -0.76
N GLY A 260 -6.18 -31.69 -0.24
CA GLY A 260 -6.90 -32.82 -0.83
C GLY A 260 -6.17 -33.50 -2.01
N LEU A 261 -4.94 -33.10 -2.35
CA LEU A 261 -4.14 -33.79 -3.37
C LEU A 261 -3.65 -35.13 -2.80
N SER A 262 -3.91 -36.20 -3.53
CA SER A 262 -3.44 -37.59 -3.30
C SER A 262 -2.26 -37.94 -4.23
N PRO A 263 -1.58 -39.11 -4.07
CA PRO A 263 -0.43 -39.49 -4.90
C PRO A 263 -0.71 -39.52 -6.40
N ILE A 264 -1.91 -39.94 -6.83
CA ILE A 264 -2.29 -39.95 -8.26
C ILE A 264 -2.37 -38.54 -8.86
N HIS A 265 -2.74 -37.52 -8.05
CA HIS A 265 -2.66 -36.12 -8.47
C HIS A 265 -1.21 -35.65 -8.65
N MET A 266 -0.31 -36.07 -7.77
CA MET A 266 1.12 -35.73 -7.84
C MET A 266 1.78 -36.35 -9.09
N ALA A 267 1.52 -37.63 -9.36
CA ALA A 267 2.00 -38.30 -10.58
C ALA A 267 1.39 -37.69 -11.86
N ALA A 268 0.10 -37.33 -11.84
CA ALA A 268 -0.55 -36.61 -12.93
C ALA A 268 0.02 -35.20 -13.15
N GLN A 269 0.54 -34.55 -12.13
CA GLN A 269 1.23 -33.25 -12.24
C GLN A 269 2.62 -33.36 -12.89
N GLY A 270 3.33 -34.47 -12.69
CA GLY A 270 4.68 -34.70 -13.23
C GLY A 270 4.76 -35.30 -14.64
N ASP A 271 3.64 -35.64 -15.28
CA ASP A 271 3.56 -36.49 -16.50
C ASP A 271 4.13 -37.92 -16.28
N HIS A 272 4.18 -38.38 -15.01
CA HIS A 272 4.69 -39.70 -14.62
C HIS A 272 3.66 -40.81 -14.88
N MET A 273 3.46 -41.12 -16.17
CA MET A 273 2.45 -42.07 -16.64
C MET A 273 2.55 -43.44 -15.97
N ASP A 274 3.76 -43.94 -15.73
CA ASP A 274 3.99 -45.27 -15.17
C ASP A 274 3.72 -45.31 -13.66
N CYS A 275 4.00 -44.22 -12.93
CA CYS A 275 3.51 -44.06 -11.56
C CYS A 275 1.98 -44.07 -11.50
N VAL A 276 1.29 -43.42 -12.45
CA VAL A 276 -0.18 -43.48 -12.52
C VAL A 276 -0.68 -44.88 -12.85
N LYS A 277 0.00 -45.64 -13.73
CA LYS A 277 -0.33 -47.07 -13.96
C LYS A 277 -0.18 -47.90 -12.69
N GLN A 278 0.94 -47.76 -11.98
CA GLN A 278 1.22 -48.49 -10.73
C GLN A 278 0.19 -48.17 -9.65
N LEU A 279 -0.10 -46.89 -9.41
CA LEU A 279 -1.11 -46.45 -8.45
C LEU A 279 -2.51 -47.01 -8.81
N LEU A 280 -2.88 -47.02 -10.09
CA LEU A 280 -4.15 -47.62 -10.56
C LEU A 280 -4.18 -49.16 -10.44
N GLN A 281 -3.04 -49.85 -10.45
CA GLN A 281 -2.96 -51.29 -10.19
C GLN A 281 -3.15 -51.63 -8.71
N TYR A 282 -2.72 -50.74 -7.81
CA TYR A 282 -2.99 -50.81 -6.36
C TYR A 282 -4.31 -50.11 -5.97
N ASN A 283 -5.27 -50.04 -6.90
CA ASN A 283 -6.63 -49.52 -6.73
C ASN A 283 -6.76 -48.04 -6.31
N ALA A 284 -5.85 -47.14 -6.72
CA ALA A 284 -6.07 -45.69 -6.58
C ALA A 284 -7.30 -45.21 -7.38
N GLU A 285 -8.00 -44.21 -6.87
CA GLU A 285 -9.19 -43.65 -7.54
C GLU A 285 -8.81 -42.68 -8.67
N ILE A 286 -9.19 -43.03 -9.91
CA ILE A 286 -8.84 -42.26 -11.11
C ILE A 286 -9.52 -40.88 -11.21
N ASP A 287 -10.71 -40.76 -10.63
CA ASP A 287 -11.49 -39.51 -10.48
C ASP A 287 -11.50 -39.02 -9.02
N ASP A 288 -10.50 -39.39 -8.21
CA ASP A 288 -10.33 -38.84 -6.85
C ASP A 288 -10.36 -37.30 -6.88
N ILE A 289 -10.83 -36.68 -5.80
CA ILE A 289 -11.03 -35.23 -5.71
C ILE A 289 -10.22 -34.53 -4.62
N THR A 290 -9.66 -33.37 -5.00
CA THR A 290 -9.13 -32.36 -4.07
C THR A 290 -10.25 -31.61 -3.33
N LEU A 291 -9.90 -30.75 -2.38
CA LEU A 291 -10.86 -29.86 -1.71
C LEU A 291 -11.57 -28.89 -2.68
N ASP A 292 -10.94 -28.57 -3.81
CA ASP A 292 -11.51 -27.78 -4.91
C ASP A 292 -12.33 -28.64 -5.91
N HIS A 293 -12.58 -29.91 -5.59
CA HIS A 293 -13.16 -30.94 -6.45
C HIS A 293 -12.42 -31.15 -7.80
N LEU A 294 -11.10 -30.88 -7.84
CA LEU A 294 -10.28 -31.21 -9.00
C LEU A 294 -9.98 -32.71 -9.02
N THR A 295 -9.99 -33.31 -10.21
CA THR A 295 -9.51 -34.68 -10.44
C THR A 295 -8.12 -34.69 -11.08
N PRO A 296 -7.39 -35.83 -11.15
CA PRO A 296 -6.11 -35.93 -11.84
C PRO A 296 -6.17 -35.45 -13.31
N LEU A 297 -7.31 -35.64 -13.98
CA LEU A 297 -7.54 -35.13 -15.34
C LEU A 297 -7.64 -33.60 -15.41
N HIS A 298 -8.15 -32.94 -14.37
CA HIS A 298 -8.10 -31.47 -14.26
C HIS A 298 -6.65 -30.98 -14.08
N VAL A 299 -5.82 -31.71 -13.33
CA VAL A 299 -4.38 -31.40 -13.14
C VAL A 299 -3.61 -31.57 -14.45
N ALA A 300 -3.79 -32.69 -15.15
CA ALA A 300 -3.19 -32.91 -16.47
C ALA A 300 -3.62 -31.83 -17.49
N ALA A 301 -4.90 -31.44 -17.48
CA ALA A 301 -5.44 -30.35 -18.31
C ALA A 301 -4.98 -28.95 -17.89
N HIS A 302 -4.56 -28.76 -16.63
CA HIS A 302 -3.93 -27.52 -16.16
C HIS A 302 -2.47 -27.40 -16.62
N CYS A 303 -1.70 -28.50 -16.51
CA CYS A 303 -0.29 -28.53 -16.90
C CYS A 303 -0.06 -28.61 -18.41
N GLY A 304 -1.03 -29.16 -19.18
CA GLY A 304 -0.91 -29.34 -20.63
C GLY A 304 -0.39 -30.72 -21.04
N HIS A 305 -0.36 -31.65 -20.09
CA HIS A 305 0.22 -32.98 -20.22
C HIS A 305 -0.66 -33.90 -21.07
N HIS A 306 -0.60 -33.74 -22.40
CA HIS A 306 -1.42 -34.48 -23.35
C HIS A 306 -1.26 -36.01 -23.23
N ARG A 307 -0.07 -36.52 -22.87
CA ARG A 307 0.15 -37.97 -22.70
C ARG A 307 -0.52 -38.47 -21.42
N MET A 308 -0.26 -37.83 -20.28
CA MET A 308 -0.98 -38.11 -19.03
C MET A 308 -2.50 -38.02 -19.19
N ALA A 309 -3.00 -36.94 -19.80
CA ALA A 309 -4.43 -36.76 -20.06
C ALA A 309 -5.00 -37.91 -20.92
N LYS A 310 -4.24 -38.40 -21.91
CA LYS A 310 -4.63 -39.59 -22.68
C LYS A 310 -4.66 -40.84 -21.81
N VAL A 311 -3.61 -41.13 -21.04
CA VAL A 311 -3.56 -42.31 -20.16
C VAL A 311 -4.72 -42.33 -19.16
N LEU A 312 -5.07 -41.18 -18.59
CA LEU A 312 -6.23 -41.04 -17.70
C LEU A 312 -7.56 -41.28 -18.44
N LEU A 313 -7.75 -40.71 -19.63
CA LEU A 313 -8.97 -40.90 -20.43
C LEU A 313 -9.10 -42.35 -20.95
N ASP A 314 -8.02 -42.95 -21.44
CA ASP A 314 -7.94 -44.35 -21.88
C ASP A 314 -8.20 -45.33 -20.70
N LYS A 315 -7.98 -44.89 -19.45
CA LYS A 315 -8.30 -45.62 -18.20
C LYS A 315 -9.65 -45.23 -17.58
N GLY A 316 -10.46 -44.39 -18.24
CA GLY A 316 -11.84 -44.11 -17.84
C GLY A 316 -12.10 -42.85 -17.01
N ALA A 317 -11.11 -41.96 -16.85
CA ALA A 317 -11.30 -40.68 -16.14
C ALA A 317 -12.38 -39.82 -16.82
N LYS A 318 -13.28 -39.21 -16.05
CA LYS A 318 -14.47 -38.55 -16.61
C LYS A 318 -14.15 -37.17 -17.22
N PRO A 319 -14.30 -36.98 -18.55
CA PRO A 319 -13.93 -35.75 -19.26
C PRO A 319 -14.83 -34.54 -18.93
N ASN A 320 -16.00 -34.80 -18.34
CA ASN A 320 -17.00 -33.81 -17.94
C ASN A 320 -17.13 -33.64 -16.42
N SER A 321 -16.21 -34.23 -15.62
CA SER A 321 -16.13 -33.98 -14.18
C SER A 321 -16.04 -32.48 -13.88
N ARG A 322 -16.58 -32.06 -12.73
CA ARG A 322 -16.74 -30.64 -12.36
C ARG A 322 -15.94 -30.33 -11.10
N ALA A 323 -15.03 -29.37 -11.21
CA ALA A 323 -14.47 -28.65 -10.07
C ALA A 323 -15.56 -27.91 -9.29
N LEU A 324 -15.24 -27.45 -8.08
CA LEU A 324 -16.17 -26.77 -7.16
C LEU A 324 -16.88 -25.58 -7.82
N ASN A 325 -16.15 -24.81 -8.62
CA ASN A 325 -16.70 -23.66 -9.38
C ASN A 325 -17.35 -24.01 -10.73
N GLY A 326 -17.61 -25.30 -10.96
CA GLY A 326 -18.23 -25.84 -12.18
C GLY A 326 -17.32 -25.89 -13.41
N PHE A 327 -16.03 -25.58 -13.29
CA PHE A 327 -15.07 -25.80 -14.39
C PHE A 327 -14.93 -27.31 -14.68
N THR A 328 -14.82 -27.67 -15.95
CA THR A 328 -14.43 -29.02 -16.40
C THR A 328 -12.98 -29.02 -16.91
N PRO A 329 -12.33 -30.17 -17.15
CA PRO A 329 -11.00 -30.22 -17.75
C PRO A 329 -10.91 -29.45 -19.09
N LEU A 330 -11.99 -29.46 -19.88
CA LEU A 330 -12.07 -28.69 -21.13
C LEU A 330 -12.03 -27.18 -20.89
N HIS A 331 -12.73 -26.67 -19.87
CA HIS A 331 -12.64 -25.26 -19.48
C HIS A 331 -11.21 -24.88 -19.08
N ILE A 332 -10.49 -25.76 -18.37
CA ILE A 332 -9.11 -25.52 -17.95
C ILE A 332 -8.16 -25.53 -19.16
N ALA A 333 -8.27 -26.52 -20.05
CA ALA A 333 -7.46 -26.60 -21.28
C ALA A 333 -7.68 -25.37 -22.16
N CYS A 334 -8.95 -24.94 -22.34
CA CYS A 334 -9.29 -23.71 -23.04
C CYS A 334 -8.71 -22.47 -22.35
N LYS A 335 -8.84 -22.34 -21.01
CA LYS A 335 -8.27 -21.22 -20.23
C LYS A 335 -6.76 -21.09 -20.40
N LYS A 336 -6.05 -22.22 -20.49
CA LYS A 336 -4.59 -22.33 -20.52
C LYS A 336 -3.96 -22.38 -21.92
N ASN A 337 -4.77 -22.32 -22.98
CA ASN A 337 -4.34 -22.46 -24.39
C ASN A 337 -3.76 -23.84 -24.76
N HIS A 338 -4.12 -24.89 -24.03
CA HIS A 338 -3.58 -26.25 -24.22
C HIS A 338 -4.31 -27.01 -25.34
N MET A 339 -4.15 -26.56 -26.58
CA MET A 339 -4.90 -27.05 -27.76
C MET A 339 -4.88 -28.59 -27.87
N ARG A 340 -3.72 -29.23 -27.71
CA ARG A 340 -3.60 -30.72 -27.78
C ARG A 340 -4.38 -31.45 -26.70
N VAL A 341 -4.61 -30.84 -25.53
CA VAL A 341 -5.44 -31.45 -24.47
C VAL A 341 -6.92 -31.16 -24.74
N MET A 342 -7.24 -29.95 -25.21
CA MET A 342 -8.59 -29.60 -25.65
C MET A 342 -9.08 -30.53 -26.76
N ASP A 343 -8.31 -30.72 -27.84
CA ASP A 343 -8.66 -31.61 -28.96
C ASP A 343 -8.84 -33.07 -28.51
N LEU A 344 -8.06 -33.52 -27.53
CA LEU A 344 -8.17 -34.85 -26.94
C LEU A 344 -9.44 -34.98 -26.10
N LEU A 345 -9.73 -34.02 -25.22
CA LEU A 345 -10.96 -34.00 -24.42
C LEU A 345 -12.20 -33.98 -25.31
N LEU A 346 -12.19 -33.20 -26.41
CA LEU A 346 -13.29 -33.16 -27.39
C LEU A 346 -13.45 -34.49 -28.15
N LYS A 347 -12.38 -35.25 -28.40
CA LYS A 347 -12.46 -36.62 -28.96
C LYS A 347 -13.09 -37.60 -27.97
N HIS A 348 -12.86 -37.43 -26.67
CA HIS A 348 -13.48 -38.23 -25.61
C HIS A 348 -14.79 -37.59 -25.10
N SER A 349 -15.58 -36.96 -25.97
CA SER A 349 -16.93 -36.45 -25.63
C SER A 349 -17.01 -35.40 -24.49
N ALA A 350 -15.98 -34.56 -24.30
CA ALA A 350 -16.11 -33.37 -23.46
C ALA A 350 -17.10 -32.37 -24.07
N SER A 351 -18.05 -31.88 -23.27
CA SER A 351 -19.16 -31.05 -23.74
C SER A 351 -18.75 -29.60 -23.99
N LEU A 352 -19.00 -29.13 -25.22
CA LEU A 352 -18.78 -27.75 -25.68
C LEU A 352 -19.69 -26.73 -24.99
N GLU A 353 -20.84 -27.16 -24.48
CA GLU A 353 -21.86 -26.32 -23.84
C GLU A 353 -22.00 -26.61 -22.33
N ALA A 354 -21.06 -27.36 -21.74
CA ALA A 354 -20.93 -27.42 -20.28
C ALA A 354 -20.70 -26.01 -19.71
N VAL A 355 -21.31 -25.69 -18.56
CA VAL A 355 -21.21 -24.36 -17.93
C VAL A 355 -20.60 -24.38 -16.53
N THR A 356 -19.81 -23.36 -16.21
CA THR A 356 -19.41 -23.02 -14.84
C THR A 356 -20.62 -22.63 -13.98
N GLU A 357 -20.44 -22.47 -12.65
CA GLU A 357 -21.50 -21.88 -11.79
C GLU A 357 -21.95 -20.49 -12.27
N SER A 358 -21.01 -19.72 -12.84
CA SER A 358 -21.26 -18.41 -13.45
C SER A 358 -21.85 -18.47 -14.87
N GLY A 359 -22.26 -19.65 -15.34
CA GLY A 359 -22.91 -19.88 -16.62
C GLY A 359 -22.00 -19.80 -17.85
N LEU A 360 -20.68 -19.77 -17.68
CA LEU A 360 -19.71 -19.60 -18.77
C LEU A 360 -19.41 -20.95 -19.42
N THR A 361 -19.44 -21.04 -20.75
CA THR A 361 -18.98 -22.22 -21.51
C THR A 361 -17.48 -22.14 -21.83
N PRO A 362 -16.82 -23.22 -22.31
CA PRO A 362 -15.44 -23.17 -22.78
C PRO A 362 -15.18 -22.08 -23.83
N LEU A 363 -16.16 -21.79 -24.70
CA LEU A 363 -16.07 -20.71 -25.69
C LEU A 363 -16.10 -19.32 -25.03
N HIS A 364 -16.87 -19.12 -23.96
CA HIS A 364 -16.83 -17.89 -23.16
C HIS A 364 -15.44 -17.72 -22.51
N VAL A 365 -14.86 -18.79 -21.97
CA VAL A 365 -13.54 -18.77 -21.33
C VAL A 365 -12.41 -18.53 -22.34
N ALA A 366 -12.47 -19.15 -23.52
CA ALA A 366 -11.51 -18.90 -24.60
C ALA A 366 -11.62 -17.47 -25.15
N SER A 367 -12.85 -16.96 -25.31
CA SER A 367 -13.10 -15.59 -25.77
C SER A 367 -12.72 -14.54 -24.74
N PHE A 368 -12.77 -14.86 -23.44
CA PHE A 368 -12.24 -14.02 -22.37
C PHE A 368 -10.71 -13.91 -22.44
N MET A 369 -10.02 -15.03 -22.69
CA MET A 369 -8.55 -15.04 -22.74
C MET A 369 -7.97 -14.56 -24.08
N GLY A 370 -8.77 -14.50 -25.14
CA GLY A 370 -8.33 -14.08 -26.48
C GLY A 370 -7.64 -15.18 -27.30
N HIS A 371 -7.84 -16.46 -26.93
CA HIS A 371 -7.14 -17.59 -27.56
C HIS A 371 -7.74 -17.95 -28.93
N LEU A 372 -7.34 -17.19 -29.96
CA LEU A 372 -7.91 -17.22 -31.32
C LEU A 372 -8.07 -18.62 -31.91
N ASN A 373 -7.05 -19.47 -31.81
CA ASN A 373 -7.08 -20.83 -32.36
C ASN A 373 -8.10 -21.72 -31.64
N ILE A 374 -8.19 -21.61 -30.31
CA ILE A 374 -9.18 -22.34 -29.51
C ILE A 374 -10.59 -21.84 -29.81
N VAL A 375 -10.80 -20.53 -29.90
CA VAL A 375 -12.10 -19.95 -30.31
C VAL A 375 -12.51 -20.50 -31.68
N LYS A 376 -11.60 -20.49 -32.66
CA LYS A 376 -11.86 -21.00 -34.00
C LYS A 376 -12.20 -22.50 -33.99
N ILE A 377 -11.44 -23.33 -33.27
CA ILE A 377 -11.68 -24.79 -33.20
C ILE A 377 -13.00 -25.10 -32.49
N LEU A 378 -13.31 -24.42 -31.37
CA LEU A 378 -14.59 -24.61 -30.65
C LEU A 378 -15.79 -24.28 -31.55
N LEU A 379 -15.73 -23.17 -32.29
CA LEU A 379 -16.77 -22.78 -33.26
C LEU A 379 -16.88 -23.80 -34.41
N GLN A 380 -15.75 -24.24 -34.97
CA GLN A 380 -15.71 -25.30 -35.99
C GLN A 380 -16.18 -26.68 -35.48
N LYS A 381 -16.25 -26.88 -34.15
CA LYS A 381 -16.81 -28.06 -33.50
C LYS A 381 -18.27 -27.89 -33.08
N GLY A 382 -18.90 -26.75 -33.36
CA GLY A 382 -20.32 -26.49 -33.12
C GLY A 382 -20.65 -25.77 -31.80
N ALA A 383 -19.66 -25.21 -31.09
CA ALA A 383 -19.93 -24.37 -29.92
C ALA A 383 -20.68 -23.09 -30.32
N SER A 384 -21.70 -22.69 -29.57
CA SER A 384 -22.62 -21.64 -30.00
C SER A 384 -22.03 -20.22 -29.83
N PRO A 385 -21.82 -19.44 -30.93
CA PRO A 385 -21.24 -18.09 -30.89
C PRO A 385 -22.12 -17.08 -30.16
N SER A 386 -23.43 -17.37 -30.07
CA SER A 386 -24.45 -16.54 -29.42
C SER A 386 -25.00 -17.16 -28.14
N ALA A 387 -24.34 -18.19 -27.59
CA ALA A 387 -24.64 -18.72 -26.25
C ALA A 387 -24.65 -17.56 -25.23
N SER A 388 -25.65 -17.57 -24.34
CA SER A 388 -25.80 -16.56 -23.29
C SER A 388 -25.54 -17.23 -21.95
N ASN A 389 -24.64 -16.69 -21.12
CA ASN A 389 -24.45 -17.24 -19.79
C ASN A 389 -25.72 -17.09 -18.92
N VAL A 390 -26.12 -18.20 -18.31
CA VAL A 390 -27.26 -18.28 -17.39
C VAL A 390 -26.73 -18.62 -16.00
N GLN A 391 -26.92 -17.71 -15.06
CA GLN A 391 -26.66 -17.95 -13.64
C GLN A 391 -27.75 -18.88 -13.10
N THR A 392 -27.36 -20.06 -12.60
CA THR A 392 -28.25 -21.09 -12.05
C THR A 392 -28.84 -20.66 -10.71
N GLU A 393 -29.87 -21.37 -10.23
CA GLU A 393 -30.48 -21.12 -8.91
C GLU A 393 -29.46 -21.21 -7.77
N LEU A 394 -28.63 -22.27 -7.75
CA LEU A 394 -27.51 -22.41 -6.81
C LEU A 394 -26.53 -21.23 -6.87
N GLY A 395 -26.28 -20.70 -8.07
CA GLY A 395 -25.42 -19.54 -8.29
C GLY A 395 -25.99 -18.21 -7.75
N LYS A 396 -27.22 -18.17 -7.24
CA LYS A 396 -27.78 -16.98 -6.57
C LYS A 396 -27.32 -16.87 -5.12
N THR A 397 -27.48 -17.94 -4.34
CA THR A 397 -27.28 -17.94 -2.87
C THR A 397 -25.83 -17.78 -2.45
N LEU A 398 -24.87 -18.31 -3.24
CA LEU A 398 -23.44 -18.15 -3.01
C LEU A 398 -22.86 -16.83 -3.58
N SER A 399 -23.66 -16.05 -4.32
CA SER A 399 -23.18 -14.81 -4.94
C SER A 399 -23.28 -13.61 -3.98
N ASN A 400 -22.16 -12.94 -3.73
CA ASN A 400 -22.13 -11.67 -2.99
C ASN A 400 -23.05 -10.65 -3.69
N PRO A 401 -23.99 -9.98 -2.99
CA PRO A 401 -24.92 -9.04 -3.60
C PRO A 401 -24.25 -7.85 -4.31
N ASN A 402 -22.98 -7.55 -4.01
CA ASN A 402 -22.17 -6.55 -4.74
C ASN A 402 -21.48 -7.10 -6.01
N SER A 403 -21.80 -8.32 -6.46
CA SER A 403 -21.34 -8.86 -7.74
C SER A 403 -21.93 -8.07 -8.90
N THR A 404 -21.09 -7.68 -9.87
CA THR A 404 -21.52 -6.92 -11.05
C THR A 404 -22.13 -7.83 -12.13
N THR A 405 -23.08 -8.68 -11.71
CA THR A 405 -23.90 -9.64 -12.48
C THR A 405 -23.66 -9.61 -14.00
N THR A 406 -22.81 -10.53 -14.45
CA THR A 406 -22.45 -10.76 -15.87
C THR A 406 -23.47 -11.65 -16.61
N ALA A 407 -24.66 -11.90 -16.05
CA ALA A 407 -25.66 -12.75 -16.68
C ALA A 407 -26.25 -12.12 -17.95
N GLY A 408 -26.44 -12.94 -18.99
CA GLY A 408 -26.84 -12.50 -20.33
C GLY A 408 -25.67 -12.07 -21.24
N HIS A 409 -24.42 -12.19 -20.80
CA HIS A 409 -23.26 -11.97 -21.68
C HIS A 409 -23.10 -13.16 -22.63
N THR A 410 -22.75 -12.87 -23.87
CA THR A 410 -22.33 -13.85 -24.88
C THR A 410 -20.80 -13.83 -25.05
N PRO A 411 -20.17 -14.79 -25.76
CA PRO A 411 -18.74 -14.74 -26.09
C PRO A 411 -18.32 -13.40 -26.74
N LEU A 412 -19.18 -12.84 -27.60
CA LEU A 412 -18.98 -11.53 -28.24
C LEU A 412 -18.97 -10.37 -27.23
N HIS A 413 -19.86 -10.37 -26.23
CA HIS A 413 -19.82 -9.36 -25.15
C HIS A 413 -18.55 -9.46 -24.30
N ILE A 414 -18.03 -10.67 -24.10
CA ILE A 414 -16.80 -10.91 -23.34
C ILE A 414 -15.56 -10.48 -24.13
N ALA A 415 -15.46 -10.83 -25.40
CA ALA A 415 -14.37 -10.38 -26.26
C ALA A 415 -14.38 -8.85 -26.42
N ALA A 416 -15.57 -8.23 -26.56
CA ALA A 416 -15.73 -6.78 -26.66
C ALA A 416 -15.41 -6.01 -25.37
N ARG A 417 -15.59 -6.65 -24.21
CA ARG A 417 -15.22 -6.13 -22.89
C ARG A 417 -13.70 -6.05 -22.73
N GLU A 418 -12.99 -7.11 -23.08
CA GLU A 418 -11.54 -7.21 -22.85
C GLU A 418 -10.72 -6.53 -23.96
N GLY A 419 -11.27 -6.42 -25.18
CA GLY A 419 -10.66 -5.72 -26.31
C GLY A 419 -10.09 -6.64 -27.40
N HIS A 420 -10.53 -7.89 -27.47
CA HIS A 420 -9.92 -8.91 -28.34
C HIS A 420 -10.42 -8.80 -29.80
N VAL A 421 -9.99 -7.78 -30.53
CA VAL A 421 -10.43 -7.44 -31.90
C VAL A 421 -10.46 -8.66 -32.83
N GLN A 422 -9.42 -9.49 -32.83
CA GLN A 422 -9.35 -10.67 -33.72
C GLN A 422 -10.32 -11.79 -33.30
N THR A 423 -10.57 -11.98 -31.99
CA THR A 423 -11.63 -12.86 -31.48
C THR A 423 -13.00 -12.38 -31.94
N ILE A 424 -13.21 -11.07 -31.97
CA ILE A 424 -14.47 -10.45 -32.41
C ILE A 424 -14.66 -10.63 -33.92
N ARG A 425 -13.61 -10.47 -34.75
CA ARG A 425 -13.68 -10.81 -36.18
C ARG A 425 -14.15 -12.27 -36.35
N ILE A 426 -13.45 -13.24 -35.75
CA ILE A 426 -13.81 -14.67 -35.82
C ILE A 426 -15.25 -14.95 -35.33
N LEU A 427 -15.70 -14.31 -34.25
CA LEU A 427 -17.07 -14.49 -33.74
C LEU A 427 -18.13 -13.89 -34.69
N LEU A 428 -17.87 -12.72 -35.28
CA LEU A 428 -18.79 -12.07 -36.23
C LEU A 428 -18.80 -12.77 -37.59
N ASP A 429 -17.66 -13.32 -38.02
CA ASP A 429 -17.52 -14.17 -39.21
C ASP A 429 -18.24 -15.53 -39.02
N MET A 430 -18.53 -15.90 -37.77
CA MET A 430 -19.36 -17.04 -37.36
C MET A 430 -20.73 -16.56 -36.80
N GLU A 431 -21.29 -15.49 -37.36
CA GLU A 431 -22.67 -15.02 -37.12
C GLU A 431 -23.06 -14.68 -35.65
N ALA A 432 -22.09 -14.28 -34.80
CA ALA A 432 -22.40 -13.85 -33.44
C ALA A 432 -23.33 -12.61 -33.39
N GLN A 433 -24.46 -12.73 -32.68
CA GLN A 433 -25.52 -11.72 -32.67
C GLN A 433 -25.10 -10.41 -31.97
N GLN A 434 -24.84 -9.36 -32.76
CA GLN A 434 -24.52 -8.00 -32.28
C GLN A 434 -25.71 -7.29 -31.60
N THR A 435 -26.94 -7.70 -31.90
CA THR A 435 -28.17 -7.15 -31.32
C THR A 435 -28.54 -7.78 -29.97
N LYS A 436 -27.94 -8.91 -29.60
CA LYS A 436 -28.22 -9.61 -28.34
C LYS A 436 -27.87 -8.69 -27.16
N MET A 437 -28.70 -8.68 -26.12
CA MET A 437 -28.49 -7.88 -24.92
C MET A 437 -28.23 -8.74 -23.68
N THR A 438 -27.33 -8.25 -22.84
CA THR A 438 -27.17 -8.66 -21.43
C THR A 438 -28.45 -8.46 -20.61
N LYS A 439 -28.58 -9.08 -19.43
CA LYS A 439 -29.73 -8.83 -18.53
C LYS A 439 -29.88 -7.34 -18.14
N LYS A 440 -28.83 -6.54 -18.28
CA LYS A 440 -28.81 -5.07 -18.06
C LYS A 440 -29.17 -4.23 -19.30
N GLY A 441 -29.47 -4.86 -20.44
CA GLY A 441 -29.87 -4.17 -21.67
C GLY A 441 -28.72 -3.57 -22.48
N PHE A 442 -27.48 -4.01 -22.24
CA PHE A 442 -26.32 -3.60 -23.03
C PHE A 442 -26.04 -4.64 -24.13
N THR A 443 -25.81 -4.16 -25.35
CA THR A 443 -25.25 -4.91 -26.50
C THR A 443 -23.71 -4.91 -26.45
N PRO A 444 -22.98 -5.64 -27.31
CA PRO A 444 -21.52 -5.61 -27.35
C PRO A 444 -20.94 -4.20 -27.57
N LEU A 445 -21.60 -3.35 -28.37
CA LEU A 445 -21.17 -1.96 -28.61
C LEU A 445 -21.30 -1.10 -27.35
N HIS A 446 -22.34 -1.27 -26.54
CA HIS A 446 -22.44 -0.63 -25.22
C HIS A 446 -21.31 -1.07 -24.29
N VAL A 447 -20.92 -2.35 -24.35
CA VAL A 447 -19.83 -2.90 -23.54
C VAL A 447 -18.47 -2.34 -24.00
N ALA A 448 -18.19 -2.31 -25.30
CA ALA A 448 -17.00 -1.65 -25.84
C ALA A 448 -16.92 -0.16 -25.44
N SER A 449 -18.06 0.54 -25.53
CA SER A 449 -18.23 1.94 -25.11
C SER A 449 -18.02 2.18 -23.62
N LYS A 450 -18.37 1.21 -22.77
CA LYS A 450 -18.10 1.25 -21.32
C LYS A 450 -16.61 1.09 -21.01
N TYR A 451 -15.94 0.17 -21.70
CA TYR A 451 -14.57 -0.25 -21.38
C TYR A 451 -13.49 0.44 -22.27
N GLY A 452 -13.85 1.53 -22.97
CA GLY A 452 -12.92 2.35 -23.74
C GLY A 452 -12.28 1.65 -24.95
N LYS A 453 -12.95 0.64 -25.52
CA LYS A 453 -12.36 -0.22 -26.56
C LYS A 453 -12.64 0.35 -27.96
N VAL A 454 -11.86 1.36 -28.36
CA VAL A 454 -12.01 2.09 -29.64
C VAL A 454 -12.01 1.13 -30.84
N ASP A 455 -10.95 0.35 -31.04
CA ASP A 455 -10.77 -0.59 -32.15
C ASP A 455 -11.91 -1.62 -32.26
N VAL A 456 -12.50 -1.98 -31.11
CA VAL A 456 -13.64 -2.91 -31.03
C VAL A 456 -14.95 -2.20 -31.37
N ALA A 457 -15.16 -0.99 -30.84
CA ALA A 457 -16.34 -0.20 -31.18
C ALA A 457 -16.34 0.11 -32.68
N GLU A 458 -15.17 0.41 -33.27
CA GLU A 458 -15.04 0.64 -34.71
C GLU A 458 -15.36 -0.63 -35.50
N LEU A 459 -14.75 -1.78 -35.17
CA LEU A 459 -15.08 -3.06 -35.81
C LEU A 459 -16.58 -3.42 -35.71
N LEU A 460 -17.23 -3.17 -34.57
CA LEU A 460 -18.67 -3.41 -34.43
C LEU A 460 -19.48 -2.46 -35.33
N LEU A 461 -19.09 -1.18 -35.44
CA LEU A 461 -19.73 -0.20 -36.33
C LEU A 461 -19.50 -0.54 -37.81
N GLU A 462 -18.26 -0.95 -38.20
CA GLU A 462 -17.94 -1.49 -39.54
C GLU A 462 -18.82 -2.69 -39.90
N ARG A 463 -19.12 -3.55 -38.92
CA ARG A 463 -19.98 -4.73 -39.06
C ARG A 463 -21.46 -4.44 -38.81
N GLY A 464 -21.89 -3.18 -38.85
CA GLY A 464 -23.30 -2.78 -38.85
C GLY A 464 -23.98 -2.68 -37.48
N ALA A 465 -23.24 -2.61 -36.38
CA ALA A 465 -23.83 -2.32 -35.07
C ALA A 465 -24.45 -0.91 -35.04
N ASN A 466 -25.71 -0.80 -34.63
CA ASN A 466 -26.41 0.48 -34.55
C ASN A 466 -25.82 1.36 -33.41
N PRO A 467 -25.24 2.55 -33.70
CA PRO A 467 -24.66 3.46 -32.69
C PRO A 467 -25.71 4.08 -31.76
N ASN A 468 -26.99 4.06 -32.18
CA ASN A 468 -28.14 4.59 -31.46
C ASN A 468 -29.00 3.48 -30.82
N ALA A 469 -28.50 2.23 -30.75
CA ALA A 469 -29.21 1.12 -30.12
C ALA A 469 -29.61 1.48 -28.67
N ALA A 470 -30.91 1.59 -28.40
CA ALA A 470 -31.41 1.95 -27.08
C ALA A 470 -31.42 0.73 -26.14
N GLY A 471 -30.55 0.74 -25.13
CA GLY A 471 -30.56 -0.24 -24.05
C GLY A 471 -31.71 -0.05 -23.05
N LYS A 472 -31.69 -0.81 -21.95
CA LYS A 472 -32.66 -0.61 -20.86
C LYS A 472 -32.58 0.82 -20.34
N ASN A 473 -33.74 1.42 -20.10
CA ASN A 473 -33.92 2.85 -19.78
C ASN A 473 -33.46 3.84 -20.86
N GLY A 474 -33.38 3.42 -22.14
CA GLY A 474 -33.10 4.32 -23.27
C GLY A 474 -31.65 4.80 -23.38
N LEU A 475 -30.74 4.24 -22.57
CA LEU A 475 -29.31 4.56 -22.66
C LEU A 475 -28.75 3.99 -23.97
N THR A 476 -28.14 4.85 -24.79
CA THR A 476 -27.41 4.43 -26.01
C THR A 476 -25.91 4.20 -25.70
N PRO A 477 -25.13 3.58 -26.61
CA PRO A 477 -23.68 3.48 -26.48
C PRO A 477 -23.00 4.82 -26.17
N LEU A 478 -23.48 5.92 -26.76
CA LEU A 478 -22.96 7.28 -26.54
C LEU A 478 -23.13 7.73 -25.09
N HIS A 479 -24.31 7.52 -24.48
CA HIS A 479 -24.52 7.80 -23.05
C HIS A 479 -23.57 6.99 -22.16
N VAL A 480 -23.29 5.74 -22.54
CA VAL A 480 -22.40 4.86 -21.78
C VAL A 480 -20.93 5.28 -21.94
N ALA A 481 -20.49 5.69 -23.12
CA ALA A 481 -19.15 6.24 -23.35
C ALA A 481 -18.92 7.52 -22.52
N VAL A 482 -19.86 8.46 -22.58
CA VAL A 482 -19.83 9.71 -21.78
C VAL A 482 -19.84 9.41 -20.28
N HIS A 483 -20.73 8.53 -19.80
CA HIS A 483 -20.77 8.18 -18.37
C HIS A 483 -19.42 7.66 -17.81
N HIS A 484 -18.56 7.09 -18.67
CA HIS A 484 -17.25 6.56 -18.29
C HIS A 484 -16.07 7.42 -18.80
N ASN A 485 -16.34 8.63 -19.32
CA ASN A 485 -15.37 9.60 -19.85
C ASN A 485 -14.47 9.06 -20.99
N ASN A 486 -15.00 8.15 -21.82
CA ASN A 486 -14.26 7.52 -22.92
C ASN A 486 -14.29 8.41 -24.19
N LEU A 487 -13.61 9.56 -24.17
CA LEU A 487 -13.62 10.58 -25.22
C LEU A 487 -13.39 10.03 -26.64
N ASP A 488 -12.42 9.12 -26.82
CA ASP A 488 -12.13 8.56 -28.14
C ASP A 488 -13.30 7.74 -28.71
N VAL A 489 -14.02 7.01 -27.84
CA VAL A 489 -15.23 6.28 -28.24
C VAL A 489 -16.43 7.22 -28.42
N VAL A 490 -16.49 8.35 -27.71
CA VAL A 490 -17.47 9.41 -27.99
C VAL A 490 -17.26 9.96 -29.40
N ASN A 491 -16.03 10.35 -29.74
CA ASN A 491 -15.64 10.90 -31.05
C ASN A 491 -15.92 9.89 -32.18
N LEU A 492 -15.59 8.62 -31.98
CA LEU A 492 -15.89 7.54 -32.91
C LEU A 492 -17.41 7.33 -33.08
N LEU A 493 -18.18 7.32 -31.99
CA LEU A 493 -19.63 7.10 -32.07
C LEU A 493 -20.31 8.24 -32.82
N VAL A 494 -20.02 9.52 -32.52
CA VAL A 494 -20.67 10.65 -33.20
C VAL A 494 -20.27 10.74 -34.68
N SER A 495 -19.01 10.49 -35.03
CA SER A 495 -18.55 10.46 -36.42
C SER A 495 -19.10 9.28 -37.24
N LYS A 496 -19.51 8.18 -36.58
CA LYS A 496 -20.17 7.02 -37.21
C LYS A 496 -21.70 7.04 -37.03
N GLY A 497 -22.31 8.21 -36.78
CA GLY A 497 -23.78 8.40 -36.78
C GLY A 497 -24.51 8.28 -35.44
N GLY A 498 -23.78 8.26 -34.32
CA GLY A 498 -24.33 8.33 -32.97
C GLY A 498 -24.91 9.71 -32.65
N SER A 499 -26.23 9.79 -32.49
CA SER A 499 -26.95 11.05 -32.30
C SER A 499 -26.80 11.59 -30.86
N PRO A 500 -26.22 12.78 -30.66
CA PRO A 500 -26.12 13.40 -29.33
C PRO A 500 -27.47 13.91 -28.80
N HIS A 501 -28.50 13.96 -29.66
CA HIS A 501 -29.88 14.30 -29.32
C HIS A 501 -30.66 13.14 -28.69
N SER A 502 -30.13 11.90 -28.76
CA SER A 502 -30.71 10.74 -28.09
C SER A 502 -30.89 11.04 -26.60
N ALA A 503 -32.08 10.77 -26.06
CA ALA A 503 -32.40 11.01 -24.65
C ALA A 503 -32.70 9.69 -23.92
N ALA A 504 -32.13 9.52 -22.73
CA ALA A 504 -32.48 8.45 -21.82
C ALA A 504 -33.90 8.61 -21.26
N ARG A 505 -34.42 7.60 -20.53
CA ARG A 505 -35.81 7.57 -20.01
C ARG A 505 -36.21 8.73 -19.08
N ASN A 506 -35.25 9.48 -18.53
CA ASN A 506 -35.47 10.71 -17.75
C ASN A 506 -35.36 12.01 -18.59
N GLY A 507 -35.17 11.90 -19.90
CA GLY A 507 -34.92 13.00 -20.83
C GLY A 507 -33.46 13.46 -20.88
N TYR A 508 -32.53 12.87 -20.13
CA TYR A 508 -31.13 13.31 -20.16
C TYR A 508 -30.50 12.86 -21.47
N THR A 509 -29.94 13.81 -22.21
CA THR A 509 -29.06 13.55 -23.35
C THR A 509 -27.62 13.27 -22.89
N ALA A 510 -26.77 12.83 -23.81
CA ALA A 510 -25.33 12.67 -23.56
C ALA A 510 -24.68 13.92 -22.93
N LEU A 511 -25.03 15.12 -23.40
CA LEU A 511 -24.47 16.38 -22.90
C LEU A 511 -24.84 16.67 -21.44
N HIS A 512 -26.04 16.28 -20.97
CA HIS A 512 -26.41 16.41 -19.56
C HIS A 512 -25.45 15.64 -18.63
N ILE A 513 -25.00 14.46 -19.07
CA ILE A 513 -24.08 13.61 -18.30
C ILE A 513 -22.67 14.24 -18.30
N ALA A 514 -22.18 14.69 -19.46
CA ALA A 514 -20.89 15.36 -19.58
C ALA A 514 -20.81 16.63 -18.72
N SER A 515 -21.86 17.47 -18.75
CA SER A 515 -21.94 18.70 -17.98
C SER A 515 -22.05 18.46 -16.48
N LYS A 516 -22.78 17.43 -16.03
CA LYS A 516 -22.81 17.04 -14.61
C LYS A 516 -21.45 16.54 -14.12
N GLN A 517 -20.74 15.75 -14.93
CA GLN A 517 -19.45 15.16 -14.57
C GLN A 517 -18.23 16.08 -14.84
N ASN A 518 -18.43 17.31 -15.33
CA ASN A 518 -17.37 18.26 -15.72
C ASN A 518 -16.39 17.73 -16.79
N GLN A 519 -16.91 17.00 -17.78
CA GLN A 519 -16.11 16.48 -18.89
C GLN A 519 -16.07 17.51 -20.04
N VAL A 520 -15.23 18.53 -19.91
CA VAL A 520 -15.22 19.72 -20.78
C VAL A 520 -14.92 19.35 -22.24
N GLU A 521 -13.98 18.45 -22.48
CA GLU A 521 -13.56 17.99 -23.80
C GLU A 521 -14.67 17.17 -24.49
N VAL A 522 -15.32 16.29 -23.72
CA VAL A 522 -16.46 15.47 -24.16
C VAL A 522 -17.66 16.37 -24.48
N ALA A 523 -17.96 17.35 -23.63
CA ALA A 523 -19.01 18.33 -23.89
C ALA A 523 -18.72 19.16 -25.14
N ASN A 524 -17.48 19.64 -25.32
CA ASN A 524 -17.10 20.39 -26.51
C ASN A 524 -17.22 19.56 -27.80
N SER A 525 -16.81 18.28 -27.76
CA SER A 525 -17.03 17.36 -28.89
C SER A 525 -18.52 17.17 -29.19
N LEU A 526 -19.34 16.86 -28.18
CA LEU A 526 -20.80 16.72 -28.37
C LEU A 526 -21.43 17.99 -28.96
N LEU A 527 -21.06 19.18 -28.46
CA LEU A 527 -21.50 20.49 -28.95
C LEU A 527 -21.03 20.74 -30.40
N GLN A 528 -19.81 20.33 -30.76
CA GLN A 528 -19.27 20.43 -32.12
C GLN A 528 -19.99 19.50 -33.11
N TYR A 529 -20.42 18.31 -32.67
CA TYR A 529 -21.30 17.41 -33.41
C TYR A 529 -22.80 17.74 -33.23
N GLY A 530 -23.12 18.99 -32.88
CA GLY A 530 -24.46 19.56 -32.97
C GLY A 530 -25.37 19.32 -31.75
N ALA A 531 -24.87 18.85 -30.61
CA ALA A 531 -25.69 18.74 -29.39
C ALA A 531 -26.25 20.11 -28.97
N SER A 532 -27.56 20.20 -28.71
CA SER A 532 -28.15 21.42 -28.16
C SER A 532 -27.71 21.66 -26.71
N ALA A 533 -27.02 22.78 -26.46
CA ALA A 533 -26.70 23.27 -25.11
C ALA A 533 -27.96 23.60 -24.28
N ASN A 534 -29.10 23.78 -24.95
CA ASN A 534 -30.41 24.06 -24.38
C ASN A 534 -31.36 22.84 -24.38
N ALA A 535 -30.84 21.62 -24.62
CA ALA A 535 -31.65 20.41 -24.51
C ALA A 535 -32.30 20.29 -23.12
N GLU A 536 -33.60 20.03 -23.06
CA GLU A 536 -34.33 19.86 -21.81
C GLU A 536 -34.59 18.38 -21.48
N SER A 537 -34.32 18.02 -20.22
CA SER A 537 -34.80 16.76 -19.64
C SER A 537 -36.32 16.76 -19.39
N LEU A 538 -36.89 15.62 -18.95
CA LEU A 538 -38.33 15.54 -18.62
C LEU A 538 -38.77 16.46 -17.48
N GLN A 539 -37.85 17.13 -16.78
CA GLN A 539 -38.13 18.15 -15.76
C GLN A 539 -37.73 19.58 -16.17
N GLY A 540 -37.37 19.81 -17.44
CA GLY A 540 -36.90 21.11 -17.94
C GLY A 540 -35.52 21.53 -17.42
N VAL A 541 -34.81 20.62 -16.74
CA VAL A 541 -33.41 20.82 -16.35
C VAL A 541 -32.58 20.67 -17.63
N THR A 542 -31.67 21.61 -17.90
CA THR A 542 -30.75 21.63 -19.05
C THR A 542 -29.31 21.31 -18.61
N PRO A 543 -28.36 21.07 -19.54
CA PRO A 543 -26.94 20.90 -19.20
C PRO A 543 -26.35 22.06 -18.39
N LEU A 544 -26.77 23.31 -18.68
CA LEU A 544 -26.32 24.50 -17.95
C LEU A 544 -26.78 24.47 -16.49
N HIS A 545 -28.03 24.10 -16.20
CA HIS A 545 -28.51 23.93 -14.82
C HIS A 545 -27.62 22.96 -14.02
N LEU A 546 -27.23 21.83 -14.62
CA LEU A 546 -26.40 20.82 -13.97
C LEU A 546 -24.97 21.32 -13.73
N ALA A 547 -24.35 21.97 -14.72
CA ALA A 547 -23.01 22.56 -14.57
C ALA A 547 -22.98 23.68 -13.51
N SER A 548 -24.03 24.50 -13.49
CA SER A 548 -24.22 25.59 -12.52
C SER A 548 -24.45 25.09 -11.09
N GLN A 549 -25.21 24.00 -10.89
CA GLN A 549 -25.41 23.39 -9.57
C GLN A 549 -24.13 22.70 -9.06
N GLU A 550 -23.48 21.90 -9.91
CA GLU A 550 -22.28 21.11 -9.56
C GLU A 550 -21.00 21.95 -9.40
N GLY A 551 -21.08 23.29 -9.48
CA GLY A 551 -19.95 24.19 -9.23
C GLY A 551 -18.89 24.16 -10.33
N ARG A 552 -19.29 24.11 -11.61
CA ARG A 552 -18.41 23.87 -12.77
C ARG A 552 -18.20 25.12 -13.66
N PRO A 553 -17.32 26.07 -13.29
CA PRO A 553 -17.18 27.34 -14.03
C PRO A 553 -16.72 27.16 -15.48
N ASP A 554 -15.82 26.22 -15.76
CA ASP A 554 -15.29 25.98 -17.12
C ASP A 554 -16.38 25.40 -18.04
N MET A 555 -17.15 24.44 -17.52
CA MET A 555 -18.31 23.85 -18.21
C MET A 555 -19.42 24.88 -18.43
N VAL A 556 -19.71 25.73 -17.44
CA VAL A 556 -20.67 26.85 -17.59
C VAL A 556 -20.21 27.80 -18.70
N SER A 557 -18.93 28.18 -18.71
CA SER A 557 -18.34 29.07 -19.71
C SER A 557 -18.40 28.46 -21.12
N LEU A 558 -18.05 27.16 -21.25
CA LEU A 558 -18.19 26.41 -22.50
C LEU A 558 -19.63 26.41 -23.01
N LEU A 559 -20.60 26.05 -22.17
CA LEU A 559 -22.02 26.00 -22.54
C LEU A 559 -22.54 27.37 -22.98
N ILE A 560 -22.19 28.45 -22.28
CA ILE A 560 -22.59 29.82 -22.65
C ILE A 560 -21.94 30.23 -23.98
N SER A 561 -20.66 29.91 -24.21
CA SER A 561 -19.98 30.14 -25.50
C SER A 561 -20.60 29.34 -26.67
N LYS A 562 -21.40 28.32 -26.37
CA LYS A 562 -22.22 27.55 -27.31
C LYS A 562 -23.72 27.87 -27.17
N GLN A 563 -24.03 29.12 -26.81
CA GLN A 563 -25.37 29.72 -26.81
C GLN A 563 -26.37 29.07 -25.82
N ALA A 564 -25.90 28.56 -24.68
CA ALA A 564 -26.79 28.17 -23.59
C ALA A 564 -27.53 29.39 -23.00
N ASN A 565 -28.86 29.30 -22.92
CA ASN A 565 -29.73 30.34 -22.38
C ASN A 565 -29.69 30.37 -20.84
N VAL A 566 -29.01 31.37 -20.30
CA VAL A 566 -28.82 31.56 -18.84
C VAL A 566 -30.12 31.87 -18.07
N ASN A 567 -31.21 32.21 -18.76
CA ASN A 567 -32.52 32.53 -18.18
C ASN A 567 -33.57 31.44 -18.36
N LEU A 568 -33.26 30.33 -19.06
CA LEU A 568 -34.19 29.21 -19.23
C LEU A 568 -34.48 28.58 -17.86
N GLY A 569 -35.75 28.51 -17.47
CA GLY A 569 -36.17 27.95 -16.19
C GLY A 569 -36.82 26.58 -16.34
N ASN A 570 -36.53 25.67 -15.41
CA ASN A 570 -37.05 24.30 -15.42
C ASN A 570 -38.58 24.20 -15.13
N LYS A 571 -39.14 23.00 -14.96
CA LYS A 571 -40.58 22.81 -14.68
C LYS A 571 -41.09 23.42 -13.35
N SER A 572 -40.23 23.86 -12.43
CA SER A 572 -40.62 24.69 -11.27
C SER A 572 -40.31 26.19 -11.44
N GLY A 573 -39.70 26.59 -12.55
CA GLY A 573 -39.24 27.96 -12.82
C GLY A 573 -37.89 28.29 -12.17
N LEU A 574 -37.16 27.30 -11.65
CA LEU A 574 -35.78 27.51 -11.20
C LEU A 574 -34.90 27.69 -12.45
N THR A 575 -34.18 28.81 -12.52
CA THR A 575 -33.13 29.07 -13.53
C THR A 575 -31.76 28.62 -13.00
N PRO A 576 -30.69 28.55 -13.83
CA PRO A 576 -29.34 28.24 -13.36
C PRO A 576 -28.85 29.12 -12.21
N LEU A 577 -29.23 30.41 -12.19
CA LEU A 577 -28.89 31.35 -11.12
C LEU A 577 -29.58 31.01 -9.78
N HIS A 578 -30.76 30.39 -9.79
CA HIS A 578 -31.41 29.89 -8.56
C HIS A 578 -30.63 28.70 -7.97
N LEU A 579 -30.17 27.77 -8.81
CA LEU A 579 -29.38 26.62 -8.35
C LEU A 579 -28.02 27.08 -7.81
N VAL A 580 -27.38 28.03 -8.48
CA VAL A 580 -26.16 28.69 -7.96
C VAL A 580 -26.42 29.38 -6.63
N ALA A 581 -27.59 30.00 -6.45
CA ALA A 581 -27.95 30.65 -5.18
C ALA A 581 -28.23 29.66 -4.03
N GLN A 582 -28.65 28.43 -4.34
CA GLN A 582 -28.78 27.32 -3.39
C GLN A 582 -27.42 26.77 -2.96
N GLU A 583 -26.51 26.55 -3.91
CA GLU A 583 -25.21 25.89 -3.63
C GLU A 583 -24.09 26.88 -3.27
N GLY A 584 -24.32 28.19 -3.44
CA GLY A 584 -23.43 29.27 -2.98
C GLY A 584 -22.30 29.67 -3.95
N HIS A 585 -22.31 29.21 -5.21
CA HIS A 585 -21.21 29.38 -6.18
C HIS A 585 -21.09 30.81 -6.75
N VAL A 586 -20.66 31.79 -5.94
CA VAL A 586 -20.61 33.22 -6.32
C VAL A 586 -19.86 33.49 -7.62
N GLY A 587 -18.74 32.79 -7.90
CA GLY A 587 -18.00 32.96 -9.16
C GLY A 587 -18.81 32.55 -10.40
N ILE A 588 -19.74 31.59 -10.26
CA ILE A 588 -20.65 31.20 -11.35
C ILE A 588 -21.83 32.18 -11.44
N ALA A 589 -22.27 32.76 -10.33
CA ALA A 589 -23.28 33.83 -10.33
C ALA A 589 -22.77 35.07 -11.10
N ASP A 590 -21.51 35.44 -10.88
CA ASP A 590 -20.83 36.52 -11.60
C ASP A 590 -20.77 36.26 -13.12
N ILE A 591 -20.37 35.04 -13.53
CA ILE A 591 -20.37 34.64 -14.95
C ILE A 591 -21.80 34.70 -15.53
N LEU A 592 -22.80 34.14 -14.84
CA LEU A 592 -24.20 34.12 -15.31
C LEU A 592 -24.78 35.53 -15.44
N VAL A 593 -24.61 36.40 -14.45
CA VAL A 593 -25.14 37.77 -14.46
C VAL A 593 -24.46 38.61 -15.55
N LYS A 594 -23.14 38.50 -15.71
CA LYS A 594 -22.40 39.15 -16.82
C LYS A 594 -22.84 38.68 -18.22
N GLN A 595 -23.45 37.50 -18.30
CA GLN A 595 -24.01 36.92 -19.53
C GLN A 595 -25.54 37.08 -19.60
N GLY A 596 -26.12 37.99 -18.82
CA GLY A 596 -27.52 38.40 -18.91
C GLY A 596 -28.51 37.64 -18.02
N ALA A 597 -28.06 36.86 -17.04
CA ALA A 597 -28.97 36.17 -16.12
C ALA A 597 -29.68 37.15 -15.18
N SER A 598 -31.02 37.13 -15.17
CA SER A 598 -31.82 38.05 -14.38
C SER A 598 -31.80 37.68 -12.89
N VAL A 599 -31.25 38.58 -12.06
CA VAL A 599 -31.31 38.51 -10.58
C VAL A 599 -32.74 38.64 -10.04
N TYR A 600 -33.68 39.11 -10.87
CA TYR A 600 -35.11 39.27 -10.55
C TYR A 600 -35.97 38.09 -11.04
N ALA A 601 -35.37 37.09 -11.71
CA ALA A 601 -36.10 35.91 -12.18
C ALA A 601 -36.88 35.25 -11.03
N ALA A 602 -38.13 34.88 -11.28
CA ALA A 602 -39.00 34.30 -10.27
C ALA A 602 -39.46 32.88 -10.66
N THR A 603 -39.33 31.94 -9.73
CA THR A 603 -39.92 30.60 -9.83
C THR A 603 -41.45 30.65 -9.95
N ARG A 604 -42.08 29.52 -10.27
CA ARG A 604 -43.56 29.39 -10.30
C ARG A 604 -44.25 29.71 -8.96
N MET A 605 -43.52 29.79 -7.85
CA MET A 605 -44.04 30.19 -6.53
C MET A 605 -43.61 31.61 -6.09
N GLY A 606 -42.88 32.35 -6.94
CA GLY A 606 -42.43 33.72 -6.67
C GLY A 606 -41.13 33.83 -5.87
N TYR A 607 -40.46 32.72 -5.54
CA TYR A 607 -39.08 32.80 -5.01
C TYR A 607 -38.14 33.29 -6.10
N THR A 608 -37.25 34.21 -5.74
CA THR A 608 -36.14 34.74 -6.56
C THR A 608 -34.80 34.17 -6.06
N PRO A 609 -33.67 34.32 -6.79
CA PRO A 609 -32.36 33.86 -6.31
C PRO A 609 -31.98 34.39 -4.92
N LEU A 610 -32.39 35.63 -4.59
CA LEU A 610 -32.14 36.22 -3.27
C LEU A 610 -32.90 35.47 -2.15
N HIS A 611 -34.15 35.08 -2.38
CA HIS A 611 -34.88 34.24 -1.42
C HIS A 611 -34.18 32.89 -1.21
N VAL A 612 -33.69 32.27 -2.30
CA VAL A 612 -32.99 30.97 -2.23
C VAL A 612 -31.67 31.11 -1.45
N ALA A 613 -30.85 32.13 -1.74
CA ALA A 613 -29.62 32.40 -1.00
C ALA A 613 -29.89 32.66 0.51
N CYS A 614 -30.98 33.37 0.83
CA CYS A 614 -31.42 33.61 2.21
C CYS A 614 -32.00 32.36 2.89
N HIS A 615 -32.52 31.37 2.15
CA HIS A 615 -32.96 30.09 2.71
C HIS A 615 -31.76 29.21 3.10
N TYR A 616 -30.81 29.04 2.17
CA TYR A 616 -29.68 28.10 2.32
C TYR A 616 -28.49 28.68 3.11
N GLY A 617 -28.59 29.90 3.65
CA GLY A 617 -27.55 30.49 4.52
C GLY A 617 -26.35 31.06 3.75
N ASN A 618 -26.46 31.25 2.44
CA ASN A 618 -25.34 31.60 1.57
C ASN A 618 -24.98 33.09 1.63
N ILE A 619 -24.48 33.58 2.78
CA ILE A 619 -24.20 35.00 3.01
C ILE A 619 -23.31 35.67 1.95
N LYS A 620 -22.34 34.96 1.37
CA LYS A 620 -21.51 35.48 0.27
C LYS A 620 -22.35 35.72 -1.01
N MET A 621 -23.31 34.84 -1.29
CA MET A 621 -24.26 35.00 -2.38
C MET A 621 -25.27 36.11 -2.12
N VAL A 622 -25.77 36.23 -0.88
CA VAL A 622 -26.66 37.34 -0.49
C VAL A 622 -25.95 38.69 -0.70
N LYS A 623 -24.68 38.82 -0.28
CA LYS A 623 -23.87 40.01 -0.57
C LYS A 623 -23.73 40.29 -2.06
N PHE A 624 -23.39 39.28 -2.86
CA PHE A 624 -23.28 39.42 -4.32
C PHE A 624 -24.61 39.85 -4.97
N LEU A 625 -25.73 39.21 -4.64
CA LEU A 625 -27.03 39.52 -5.23
C LEU A 625 -27.51 40.94 -4.84
N LEU A 626 -27.26 41.38 -3.61
CA LEU A 626 -27.54 42.76 -3.18
C LEU A 626 -26.63 43.78 -3.87
N GLN A 627 -25.36 43.44 -4.15
CA GLN A 627 -24.47 44.27 -4.98
C GLN A 627 -24.98 44.37 -6.43
N GLN A 628 -25.56 43.30 -6.98
CA GLN A 628 -26.26 43.28 -8.28
C GLN A 628 -27.71 43.81 -8.20
N GLN A 629 -28.02 44.68 -7.22
CA GLN A 629 -29.30 45.38 -7.08
C GLN A 629 -30.55 44.47 -6.98
N ALA A 630 -30.43 43.24 -6.51
CA ALA A 630 -31.58 42.35 -6.30
C ALA A 630 -32.55 42.94 -5.25
N ASN A 631 -33.84 43.01 -5.57
CA ASN A 631 -34.84 43.66 -4.73
C ASN A 631 -35.03 42.91 -3.39
N VAL A 632 -34.55 43.52 -2.31
CA VAL A 632 -34.55 43.01 -0.93
C VAL A 632 -35.95 42.79 -0.34
N ASN A 633 -36.97 43.48 -0.86
CA ASN A 633 -38.37 43.42 -0.42
C ASN A 633 -39.29 42.68 -1.42
N SER A 634 -38.71 41.93 -2.37
CA SER A 634 -39.47 41.04 -3.27
C SER A 634 -40.38 40.11 -2.46
N LYS A 635 -41.63 39.89 -2.91
CA LYS A 635 -42.57 38.96 -2.25
C LYS A 635 -42.85 37.72 -3.12
N THR A 636 -42.85 36.55 -2.47
CA THR A 636 -43.36 35.30 -3.04
C THR A 636 -44.90 35.32 -3.15
N ARG A 637 -45.49 34.29 -3.78
CA ARG A 637 -46.96 34.11 -3.83
C ARG A 637 -47.64 33.97 -2.45
N LEU A 638 -46.87 33.69 -1.39
CA LEU A 638 -47.34 33.61 0.00
C LEU A 638 -46.93 34.85 0.83
N GLY A 639 -46.49 35.93 0.17
CA GLY A 639 -46.08 37.18 0.82
C GLY A 639 -44.74 37.13 1.56
N TYR A 640 -44.06 35.97 1.64
CA TYR A 640 -42.72 35.88 2.22
C TYR A 640 -41.75 36.76 1.44
N THR A 641 -40.92 37.52 2.15
CA THR A 641 -39.75 38.26 1.65
C THR A 641 -38.45 37.50 1.97
N PRO A 642 -37.29 37.87 1.40
CA PRO A 642 -35.99 37.32 1.78
C PRO A 642 -35.70 37.42 3.29
N LEU A 643 -36.21 38.47 3.97
CA LEU A 643 -36.08 38.65 5.41
C LEU A 643 -36.89 37.61 6.20
N HIS A 644 -38.13 37.32 5.78
CA HIS A 644 -38.92 36.22 6.33
C HIS A 644 -38.21 34.88 6.14
N GLN A 645 -37.62 34.64 4.96
CA GLN A 645 -36.91 33.40 4.66
C GLN A 645 -35.65 33.22 5.52
N ALA A 646 -34.85 34.29 5.72
CA ALA A 646 -33.68 34.25 6.59
C ALA A 646 -34.07 34.05 8.07
N ALA A 647 -35.13 34.73 8.53
CA ALA A 647 -35.65 34.59 9.89
C ALA A 647 -36.26 33.20 10.17
N GLN A 648 -36.87 32.56 9.17
CA GLN A 648 -37.38 31.19 9.26
C GLN A 648 -36.28 30.13 9.44
N GLN A 649 -35.02 30.47 9.15
CA GLN A 649 -33.89 29.54 9.18
C GLN A 649 -32.83 29.91 10.23
N GLY A 650 -33.04 30.97 11.01
CA GLY A 650 -32.11 31.40 12.07
C GLY A 650 -30.86 32.15 11.61
N HIS A 651 -30.79 32.58 10.34
CA HIS A 651 -29.57 33.16 9.75
C HIS A 651 -29.33 34.62 10.16
N THR A 652 -28.93 34.83 11.42
CA THR A 652 -28.75 36.16 12.06
C THR A 652 -27.90 37.14 11.23
N ASP A 653 -26.77 36.70 10.67
CA ASP A 653 -25.89 37.57 9.86
C ASP A 653 -26.57 38.00 8.55
N ILE A 654 -27.42 37.14 7.97
CA ILE A 654 -28.18 37.46 6.76
C ILE A 654 -29.34 38.39 7.10
N VAL A 655 -30.04 38.18 8.22
CA VAL A 655 -31.06 39.12 8.74
C VAL A 655 -30.45 40.51 8.92
N THR A 656 -29.30 40.60 9.60
CA THR A 656 -28.56 41.85 9.82
C THR A 656 -28.11 42.50 8.51
N LEU A 657 -27.67 41.71 7.52
CA LEU A 657 -27.27 42.20 6.21
C LEU A 657 -28.46 42.73 5.40
N LEU A 658 -29.59 42.02 5.39
CA LEU A 658 -30.81 42.42 4.69
C LEU A 658 -31.36 43.74 5.25
N LEU A 659 -31.41 43.88 6.58
CA LEU A 659 -31.82 45.12 7.25
C LEU A 659 -30.93 46.31 6.86
N LYS A 660 -29.60 46.12 6.82
CA LYS A 660 -28.63 47.13 6.35
C LYS A 660 -28.81 47.53 4.88
N HIS A 661 -29.48 46.71 4.08
CA HIS A 661 -29.81 47.00 2.68
C HIS A 661 -31.29 47.39 2.47
N GLY A 662 -32.01 47.78 3.53
CA GLY A 662 -33.37 48.32 3.43
C GLY A 662 -34.49 47.27 3.42
N ALA A 663 -34.26 46.07 3.96
CA ALA A 663 -35.33 45.11 4.19
C ALA A 663 -36.32 45.63 5.24
N GLN A 664 -37.62 45.63 4.90
CA GLN A 664 -38.67 46.13 5.78
C GLN A 664 -38.99 45.10 6.89
N PRO A 665 -38.80 45.43 8.19
CA PRO A 665 -38.93 44.46 9.28
C PRO A 665 -40.38 44.19 9.70
N ASN A 666 -41.26 45.18 9.52
CA ASN A 666 -42.69 45.12 9.86
C ASN A 666 -43.55 44.52 8.74
N GLU A 667 -42.95 44.13 7.60
CA GLU A 667 -43.67 43.45 6.52
C GLU A 667 -44.26 42.11 6.96
N THR A 668 -45.39 41.73 6.35
CA THR A 668 -46.11 40.49 6.68
C THR A 668 -46.38 39.60 5.47
N THR A 669 -46.36 38.29 5.73
CA THR A 669 -46.87 37.26 4.81
C THR A 669 -48.39 37.35 4.59
N THR A 670 -48.94 36.61 3.63
CA THR A 670 -50.40 36.50 3.39
C THR A 670 -51.20 36.07 4.62
N ASN A 671 -50.55 35.48 5.62
CA ASN A 671 -51.14 34.95 6.84
C ASN A 671 -50.96 35.92 8.03
N GLY A 672 -50.58 37.19 7.77
CA GLY A 672 -50.35 38.21 8.79
C GLY A 672 -49.08 38.04 9.64
N THR A 673 -48.33 36.94 9.49
CA THR A 673 -47.11 36.73 10.29
C THR A 673 -45.93 37.50 9.71
N SER A 674 -45.26 38.29 10.54
CA SER A 674 -44.02 39.00 10.24
C SER A 674 -42.77 38.15 10.48
N ALA A 675 -41.60 38.63 10.05
CA ALA A 675 -40.32 37.96 10.27
C ALA A 675 -40.02 37.72 11.78
N LEU A 676 -40.33 38.69 12.65
CA LEU A 676 -40.17 38.53 14.11
C LEU A 676 -41.12 37.48 14.68
N ALA A 677 -42.39 37.43 14.23
CA ALA A 677 -43.34 36.41 14.66
C ALA A 677 -42.89 34.99 14.28
N ILE A 678 -42.29 34.83 13.09
CA ILE A 678 -41.67 33.56 12.67
C ILE A 678 -40.48 33.21 13.57
N ALA A 679 -39.57 34.15 13.83
CA ALA A 679 -38.40 33.92 14.68
C ALA A 679 -38.78 33.57 16.13
N LYS A 680 -39.76 34.27 16.72
CA LYS A 680 -40.35 33.97 18.04
C LYS A 680 -40.92 32.55 18.09
N ARG A 681 -41.73 32.15 17.10
CA ARG A 681 -42.34 30.82 17.02
C ARG A 681 -41.33 29.68 16.87
N LEU A 682 -40.17 29.93 16.27
CA LEU A 682 -39.12 28.93 16.03
C LEU A 682 -37.97 28.98 17.05
N GLY A 683 -37.99 29.92 18.00
CA GLY A 683 -37.03 30.01 19.10
C GLY A 683 -35.65 30.58 18.74
N TYR A 684 -35.50 31.29 17.61
CA TYR A 684 -34.21 31.81 17.17
C TYR A 684 -33.79 33.09 17.91
N ILE A 685 -33.33 32.95 19.16
CA ILE A 685 -33.00 34.04 20.11
C ILE A 685 -32.23 35.20 19.44
N SER A 686 -31.08 34.92 18.81
CA SER A 686 -30.26 35.99 18.18
C SER A 686 -30.96 36.72 17.02
N VAL A 687 -31.87 36.05 16.30
CA VAL A 687 -32.70 36.70 15.26
C VAL A 687 -33.83 37.50 15.90
N ILE A 688 -34.44 36.99 16.97
CA ILE A 688 -35.46 37.69 17.75
C ILE A 688 -34.89 39.00 18.29
N ASP A 689 -33.68 38.98 18.86
CA ASP A 689 -33.09 40.16 19.48
C ASP A 689 -32.64 41.20 18.45
N VAL A 690 -32.11 40.79 17.29
CA VAL A 690 -31.84 41.71 16.17
C VAL A 690 -33.14 42.33 15.60
N LEU A 691 -34.22 41.55 15.47
CA LEU A 691 -35.47 42.06 14.91
C LEU A 691 -36.26 42.94 15.91
N LYS A 692 -36.30 42.60 17.21
CA LYS A 692 -36.94 43.43 18.25
C LYS A 692 -36.46 44.88 18.23
N LEU A 693 -35.17 45.10 17.95
CA LEU A 693 -34.54 46.43 17.91
C LEU A 693 -35.01 47.29 16.72
N VAL A 694 -35.71 46.71 15.75
CA VAL A 694 -36.15 47.39 14.51
C VAL A 694 -37.64 47.17 14.17
N THR A 695 -38.40 46.48 15.02
CA THR A 695 -39.85 46.27 14.86
C THR A 695 -40.65 47.00 15.92
N GLU A 696 -41.79 47.57 15.53
CA GLU A 696 -42.73 48.20 16.45
C GLU A 696 -43.68 47.13 17.03
N GLU A 697 -43.57 46.80 18.32
CA GLU A 697 -44.46 45.83 18.97
C GLU A 697 -45.78 46.49 19.41
N THR A 698 -46.85 46.32 18.63
CA THR A 698 -48.22 46.60 19.07
C THR A 698 -48.62 45.60 20.16
N VAL A 699 -48.58 46.03 21.43
CA VAL A 699 -48.83 45.15 22.58
C VAL A 699 -50.28 44.66 22.62
N SER A 700 -50.48 43.34 22.54
CA SER A 700 -51.74 42.69 22.91
C SER A 700 -51.44 41.36 23.60
N MET A 701 -51.92 41.21 24.84
CA MET A 701 -51.64 40.06 25.70
C MET A 701 -52.86 39.13 25.81
N LYS A 702 -52.62 37.81 25.82
CA LYS A 702 -53.32 36.86 26.70
C LYS A 702 -52.60 35.52 26.81
N HIS A 703 -52.69 34.89 27.99
CA HIS A 703 -52.07 33.61 28.33
C HIS A 703 -53.08 32.44 28.18
N ARG A 704 -52.60 31.22 27.90
CA ARG A 704 -52.65 30.05 28.83
C ARG A 704 -52.02 28.79 28.22
N MET A 705 -51.76 27.79 29.06
CA MET A 705 -51.29 26.44 28.74
C MET A 705 -52.27 25.40 29.32
N SER A 706 -52.55 24.32 28.59
CA SER A 706 -53.21 23.09 29.09
C SER A 706 -53.10 21.92 28.10
N PHE A 707 -53.13 20.70 28.64
CA PHE A 707 -53.13 19.36 28.02
C PHE A 707 -54.29 18.55 28.67
N PRO A 708 -54.66 17.30 28.26
CA PRO A 708 -54.46 16.55 27.01
C PRO A 708 -55.82 15.96 26.49
N GLU A 709 -55.84 14.67 26.08
CA GLU A 709 -56.97 13.78 25.70
C GLU A 709 -57.51 13.85 24.25
N THR A 710 -58.19 12.82 23.72
CA THR A 710 -57.72 11.46 23.29
C THR A 710 -58.78 10.77 22.40
N VAL A 711 -58.43 9.59 21.84
CA VAL A 711 -59.26 8.53 21.24
C VAL A 711 -59.99 8.70 19.89
N ASP A 712 -60.19 7.51 19.28
CA ASP A 712 -61.02 7.02 18.18
C ASP A 712 -60.86 7.51 16.73
N GLU A 713 -61.11 6.71 15.68
CA GLU A 713 -60.80 5.31 15.26
C GLU A 713 -61.47 5.08 13.87
N ILE A 714 -61.46 3.86 13.33
CA ILE A 714 -62.40 3.28 12.32
C ILE A 714 -62.01 3.36 10.83
N LEU A 715 -61.56 2.20 10.32
CA LEU A 715 -61.61 1.62 8.96
C LEU A 715 -60.87 2.34 7.79
N ASP A 716 -60.07 1.72 6.92
CA ASP A 716 -59.87 0.33 6.42
C ASP A 716 -60.81 -0.16 5.29
N VAL A 717 -60.24 -0.44 4.10
CA VAL A 717 -60.42 -1.68 3.30
C VAL A 717 -59.50 -1.75 2.06
N SER A 718 -58.97 -2.94 1.75
CA SER A 718 -58.40 -3.46 0.47
C SER A 718 -57.25 -2.66 -0.19
N GLU A 719 -56.02 -3.16 -0.37
CA GLU A 719 -55.53 -4.42 -0.98
C GLU A 719 -55.65 -4.53 -2.52
N ASP A 720 -54.50 -4.60 -3.20
CA ASP A 720 -54.12 -5.75 -4.05
C ASP A 720 -52.57 -5.83 -4.19
N GLU A 721 -52.03 -6.97 -4.63
CA GLU A 721 -50.63 -7.38 -4.47
C GLU A 721 -49.62 -6.82 -5.50
N GLY A 722 -48.34 -6.82 -5.11
CA GLY A 722 -47.24 -6.44 -6.02
C GLY A 722 -45.83 -6.54 -5.43
N LYS A 723 -45.51 -7.67 -4.78
CA LYS A 723 -44.28 -7.89 -3.96
C LYS A 723 -42.97 -7.56 -4.69
N ARG A 724 -42.50 -6.32 -4.57
CA ARG A 724 -41.16 -5.85 -4.97
C ARG A 724 -40.15 -6.17 -3.87
N ASN A 725 -39.01 -6.77 -4.21
CA ASN A 725 -37.87 -6.86 -3.29
C ASN A 725 -36.54 -6.42 -3.92
N PHE A 726 -36.01 -5.33 -3.36
CA PHE A 726 -34.60 -4.94 -3.24
C PHE A 726 -33.60 -5.29 -4.36
N PHE A 727 -33.42 -4.35 -5.30
CA PHE A 727 -32.07 -3.89 -5.69
C PHE A 727 -32.10 -2.51 -6.38
N ASN A 728 -32.20 -1.41 -5.61
CA ASN A 728 -32.43 -0.07 -6.17
C ASN A 728 -31.70 1.11 -5.47
N LEU A 729 -30.59 0.85 -4.79
CA LEU A 729 -29.90 1.82 -3.89
C LEU A 729 -28.99 2.85 -4.59
N ILE A 730 -29.23 3.19 -5.86
CA ILE A 730 -28.55 4.29 -6.59
C ILE A 730 -29.56 5.27 -7.24
N TYR A 731 -30.87 4.97 -7.20
CA TYR A 731 -31.91 5.76 -7.86
C TYR A 731 -32.84 6.55 -6.91
N ALA A 732 -32.49 6.65 -5.62
CA ALA A 732 -33.33 7.26 -4.58
C ALA A 732 -32.76 8.56 -3.97
N PHE A 733 -31.77 9.20 -4.61
CA PHE A 733 -31.06 10.38 -4.07
C PHE A 733 -31.30 11.68 -4.87
N LEU A 734 -32.38 11.75 -5.66
CA LEU A 734 -32.75 12.93 -6.43
C LEU A 734 -34.26 13.21 -6.26
N PHE A 735 -34.57 14.29 -5.56
CA PHE A 735 -35.90 14.89 -5.31
C PHE A 735 -36.90 14.10 -4.44
N SER A 736 -36.88 14.42 -3.13
CA SER A 736 -38.05 14.98 -2.43
C SER A 736 -37.59 15.77 -1.20
N CYS A 737 -38.28 16.85 -0.82
CA CYS A 737 -37.89 17.75 0.27
C CYS A 737 -39.04 17.97 1.26
N ASN A 738 -38.69 18.25 2.53
CA ASN A 738 -39.56 18.55 3.68
C ASN A 738 -40.44 17.35 4.13
N ARG A 739 -40.50 16.97 5.43
CA ARG A 739 -40.57 17.81 6.65
C ARG A 739 -39.73 17.30 7.84
N ASN A 740 -39.78 18.11 8.90
CA ASN A 740 -38.85 18.22 10.04
C ASN A 740 -39.03 17.20 11.19
N TYR A 741 -38.07 17.26 12.12
CA TYR A 741 -38.08 16.93 13.56
C TYR A 741 -37.53 15.58 14.06
N SER A 742 -36.88 15.70 15.22
CA SER A 742 -36.28 14.71 16.13
C SER A 742 -36.25 15.42 17.52
N PRO A 743 -36.50 14.72 18.65
CA PRO A 743 -35.39 14.15 19.42
C PRO A 743 -35.70 12.81 20.14
N ALA A 744 -34.67 12.25 20.80
CA ALA A 744 -34.74 11.09 21.72
C ALA A 744 -35.06 11.55 23.19
N ILE A 745 -35.09 10.78 24.30
CA ILE A 745 -34.38 9.54 24.70
C ILE A 745 -35.28 8.60 25.62
N PRO A 746 -34.83 7.94 26.73
CA PRO A 746 -34.56 6.49 26.84
C PRO A 746 -35.46 5.66 27.83
N ARG A 747 -35.40 4.30 27.79
CA ARG A 747 -35.06 3.40 28.95
C ARG A 747 -35.06 1.87 28.69
N ILE A 748 -34.14 1.21 29.42
CA ILE A 748 -33.91 -0.22 29.81
C ILE A 748 -35.14 -0.91 30.47
N PRO A 749 -35.20 -2.25 30.79
CA PRO A 749 -34.12 -3.29 30.91
C PRO A 749 -34.44 -4.76 30.45
N ARG A 750 -33.41 -5.67 30.41
CA ARG A 750 -33.32 -6.98 31.16
C ARG A 750 -32.16 -7.90 30.70
N VAL A 751 -31.86 -8.90 31.54
CA VAL A 751 -30.78 -9.94 31.54
C VAL A 751 -31.37 -11.17 32.29
N SER A 752 -30.91 -12.43 32.31
CA SER A 752 -29.66 -13.19 31.98
C SER A 752 -30.07 -14.62 31.47
N PRO A 753 -29.39 -15.79 31.65
CA PRO A 753 -28.00 -16.13 32.07
C PRO A 753 -27.27 -17.29 31.32
N GLU A 754 -25.96 -17.42 31.60
CA GLU A 754 -25.15 -18.69 31.71
C GLU A 754 -25.00 -19.65 30.49
N THR A 755 -24.05 -20.61 30.44
CA THR A 755 -23.18 -21.20 31.51
C THR A 755 -21.69 -21.39 31.08
N GLN A 756 -20.89 -21.97 31.97
CA GLN A 756 -19.40 -22.00 32.02
C GLN A 756 -18.77 -23.15 31.21
N HIS A 757 -17.47 -23.03 30.85
CA HIS A 757 -16.37 -23.78 31.53
C HIS A 757 -14.97 -23.42 30.99
N THR A 758 -14.00 -23.32 31.90
CA THR A 758 -12.54 -23.26 31.66
C THR A 758 -11.88 -24.51 32.29
N PRO A 759 -10.65 -24.89 31.90
CA PRO A 759 -9.47 -24.42 32.66
C PRO A 759 -8.12 -24.27 31.88
N LEU A 760 -7.33 -23.28 32.34
CA LEU A 760 -5.86 -23.26 32.55
C LEU A 760 -4.84 -23.71 31.47
N PRO A 761 -3.97 -22.78 31.01
CA PRO A 761 -2.63 -23.07 30.48
C PRO A 761 -1.51 -22.82 31.51
N LEU A 762 -0.34 -23.44 31.32
CA LEU A 762 0.95 -23.18 31.99
C LEU A 762 2.10 -23.54 31.02
N PRO A 763 3.32 -23.01 31.18
CA PRO A 763 3.77 -21.86 30.39
C PRO A 763 4.73 -22.24 29.25
N LYS A 764 5.10 -21.24 28.44
CA LYS A 764 6.26 -21.29 27.55
C LYS A 764 7.25 -20.18 27.86
N GLU A 765 8.52 -20.50 27.68
CA GLU A 765 9.64 -19.60 27.93
C GLU A 765 9.75 -18.55 26.82
N TYR A 766 10.28 -17.38 27.18
CA TYR A 766 10.63 -16.29 26.26
C TYR A 766 11.96 -16.61 25.59
N ASP A 767 12.10 -16.23 24.31
CA ASP A 767 13.39 -16.18 23.61
C ASP A 767 13.63 -14.74 23.14
N GLU A 768 14.34 -13.98 23.99
CA GLU A 768 14.85 -12.64 23.71
C GLU A 768 16.11 -12.76 22.86
N ASP A 769 15.96 -12.81 21.53
CA ASP A 769 17.03 -12.25 20.69
C ASP A 769 16.57 -11.71 19.32
N SER A 770 16.79 -10.41 19.14
CA SER A 770 16.78 -9.74 17.84
C SER A 770 17.68 -8.49 17.86
N LEU A 771 18.77 -8.57 18.63
CA LEU A 771 19.90 -7.65 18.52
C LEU A 771 20.86 -8.17 17.44
N ILE A 772 20.61 -7.85 16.17
CA ILE A 772 21.59 -8.16 15.10
C ILE A 772 22.78 -7.19 15.22
N PRO A 773 24.01 -7.67 15.50
CA PRO A 773 25.17 -6.80 15.62
C PRO A 773 25.64 -6.30 14.26
N SER A 774 26.22 -5.10 14.23
CA SER A 774 27.04 -4.66 13.10
C SER A 774 28.32 -5.50 13.01
N SER A 775 28.66 -6.01 11.82
CA SER A 775 29.94 -6.65 11.54
C SER A 775 30.36 -6.44 10.07
N PRO A 776 31.66 -6.53 9.72
CA PRO A 776 32.23 -5.65 8.69
C PRO A 776 32.57 -6.33 7.35
N ALA A 777 33.20 -5.53 6.47
CA ALA A 777 33.91 -5.90 5.24
C ALA A 777 33.07 -6.26 3.99
N THR A 778 32.69 -5.22 3.25
CA THR A 778 33.30 -5.00 1.91
C THR A 778 33.15 -3.53 1.51
N GLU A 779 34.28 -2.85 1.32
CA GLU A 779 34.30 -1.42 1.04
C GLU A 779 33.88 -1.13 -0.40
N THR A 780 32.61 -0.77 -0.61
CA THR A 780 32.15 0.34 -1.50
C THR A 780 30.63 0.40 -1.75
N SER A 781 29.83 -0.64 -1.47
CA SER A 781 28.44 -0.73 -1.97
C SER A 781 27.34 -1.04 -0.94
N ASP A 782 26.23 -0.30 -0.99
CA ASP A 782 25.08 -0.36 -0.07
C ASP A 782 23.93 -1.30 -0.53
N ASN A 783 24.19 -2.22 -1.46
CA ASN A 783 23.15 -3.02 -2.14
C ASN A 783 22.46 -4.04 -1.23
N VAL A 784 21.15 -3.86 -1.03
CA VAL A 784 20.24 -4.83 -0.40
C VAL A 784 19.57 -5.71 -1.46
N SER A 785 19.46 -7.02 -1.20
CA SER A 785 18.89 -8.00 -2.13
C SER A 785 17.41 -7.73 -2.43
N PRO A 786 16.98 -7.60 -3.71
CA PRO A 786 15.62 -7.24 -4.08
C PRO A 786 14.66 -8.44 -4.07
N VAL A 787 14.47 -9.07 -2.91
CA VAL A 787 13.55 -10.21 -2.71
C VAL A 787 12.29 -9.77 -1.96
N ALA A 788 11.26 -9.38 -2.72
CA ALA A 788 9.92 -9.15 -2.18
C ALA A 788 8.84 -9.46 -3.24
N SER A 789 7.78 -10.16 -2.84
CA SER A 789 6.64 -10.49 -3.71
C SER A 789 5.58 -9.36 -3.70
N PRO A 790 4.87 -9.12 -4.83
CA PRO A 790 3.92 -8.01 -4.93
C PRO A 790 2.64 -8.25 -4.11
N ILE A 791 2.31 -7.32 -3.22
CA ILE A 791 1.21 -7.45 -2.26
C ILE A 791 -0.07 -6.77 -2.79
N HIS A 792 -1.22 -7.44 -2.66
CA HIS A 792 -2.49 -6.97 -3.25
C HIS A 792 -3.04 -5.69 -2.61
N THR A 793 -3.65 -4.84 -3.45
CA THR A 793 -4.35 -3.62 -3.03
C THR A 793 -5.68 -3.93 -2.32
N GLY A 794 -5.88 -3.28 -1.17
CA GLY A 794 -6.99 -3.45 -0.23
C GLY A 794 -6.78 -2.61 1.04
N PHE A 795 -7.60 -2.83 2.08
CA PHE A 795 -7.37 -2.28 3.42
C PHE A 795 -6.00 -2.74 3.98
N LEU A 796 -5.43 -1.99 4.92
CA LEU A 796 -4.19 -2.40 5.60
C LEU A 796 -4.49 -3.36 6.75
N VAL A 797 -5.50 -3.00 7.55
CA VAL A 797 -6.14 -3.85 8.55
C VAL A 797 -7.66 -3.68 8.39
N SER A 798 -8.40 -4.78 8.37
CA SER A 798 -9.84 -4.79 8.67
C SER A 798 -10.28 -6.16 9.16
N PHE A 799 -11.09 -6.17 10.22
CA PHE A 799 -11.56 -7.36 10.90
C PHE A 799 -12.90 -7.08 11.61
N MET A 800 -13.56 -8.14 12.03
CA MET A 800 -14.67 -8.05 12.99
C MET A 800 -14.11 -8.26 14.40
N VAL A 801 -14.62 -7.51 15.36
CA VAL A 801 -14.36 -7.69 16.80
C VAL A 801 -15.69 -7.88 17.50
N ASP A 802 -15.77 -8.87 18.40
CA ASP A 802 -16.90 -9.06 19.31
C ASP A 802 -16.49 -8.78 20.78
N ALA A 803 -17.31 -9.16 21.75
CA ALA A 803 -17.04 -8.91 23.17
C ALA A 803 -15.75 -9.59 23.69
N ARG A 804 -15.17 -10.56 22.95
CA ARG A 804 -13.86 -11.17 23.27
C ARG A 804 -12.67 -10.32 22.83
N GLY A 805 -12.90 -9.22 22.12
CA GLY A 805 -11.82 -8.40 21.57
C GLY A 805 -11.24 -8.98 20.28
N GLY A 806 -10.06 -8.49 19.89
CA GLY A 806 -9.27 -9.01 18.78
C GLY A 806 -8.11 -8.11 18.40
N SER A 807 -7.10 -8.69 17.74
CA SER A 807 -5.91 -7.99 17.26
C SER A 807 -5.63 -8.33 15.81
N MET A 808 -5.07 -7.37 15.05
CA MET A 808 -4.63 -7.57 13.66
C MET A 808 -3.39 -6.74 13.33
N ARG A 809 -2.43 -7.40 12.66
CA ARG A 809 -1.21 -6.79 12.12
C ARG A 809 -1.38 -6.42 10.63
N GLY A 810 -0.72 -5.37 10.17
CA GLY A 810 -0.96 -4.70 8.88
C GLY A 810 -0.18 -5.30 7.72
N SER A 811 -0.88 -6.00 6.82
CA SER A 811 -0.32 -6.79 5.70
C SER A 811 0.62 -6.12 4.69
N ARG A 812 0.86 -4.79 4.76
CA ARG A 812 1.85 -4.08 3.91
C ARG A 812 2.82 -3.17 4.67
N HIS A 813 2.72 -3.10 5.99
CA HIS A 813 3.57 -2.25 6.83
C HIS A 813 3.87 -3.01 8.12
N ASN A 814 5.06 -3.63 8.17
CA ASN A 814 5.56 -4.24 9.39
C ASN A 814 5.55 -3.19 10.51
N GLY A 815 5.05 -3.56 11.70
CA GLY A 815 4.86 -2.64 12.82
C GLY A 815 3.54 -1.85 12.85
N LEU A 816 2.66 -1.98 11.85
CA LEU A 816 1.28 -1.47 11.95
C LEU A 816 0.39 -2.53 12.63
N ARG A 817 -0.21 -2.25 13.79
CA ARG A 817 -1.11 -3.17 14.52
C ARG A 817 -2.30 -2.40 15.11
N VAL A 818 -3.45 -3.05 15.18
CA VAL A 818 -4.65 -2.53 15.88
C VAL A 818 -5.15 -3.62 16.81
N ILE A 819 -5.24 -3.29 18.11
CA ILE A 819 -5.60 -4.20 19.19
C ILE A 819 -6.82 -3.62 19.90
N ILE A 820 -7.88 -4.41 19.98
CA ILE A 820 -9.14 -4.08 20.66
C ILE A 820 -9.30 -5.07 21.81
N PRO A 821 -8.95 -4.72 23.05
CA PRO A 821 -8.97 -5.67 24.17
C PRO A 821 -10.37 -6.24 24.48
N PRO A 822 -10.46 -7.35 25.23
CA PRO A 822 -11.73 -7.97 25.58
C PRO A 822 -12.66 -7.00 26.31
N ARG A 823 -13.97 -7.15 26.12
CA ARG A 823 -15.04 -6.32 26.72
C ARG A 823 -15.03 -4.83 26.35
N THR A 824 -14.12 -4.36 25.49
CA THR A 824 -14.08 -2.95 25.05
C THR A 824 -15.14 -2.58 24.00
N CYS A 825 -15.65 -3.57 23.24
CA CYS A 825 -16.73 -3.37 22.25
C CYS A 825 -18.09 -3.80 22.81
N ALA A 826 -19.08 -2.90 22.78
CA ALA A 826 -20.45 -3.19 23.23
C ALA A 826 -21.26 -4.09 22.26
N ALA A 827 -20.84 -4.21 21.00
CA ALA A 827 -21.47 -5.02 19.97
C ALA A 827 -20.48 -5.44 18.87
N PRO A 828 -20.75 -6.50 18.08
CA PRO A 828 -19.89 -6.95 16.99
C PRO A 828 -19.60 -5.85 15.96
N THR A 829 -18.36 -5.36 15.95
CA THR A 829 -17.95 -4.12 15.26
C THR A 829 -16.95 -4.42 14.16
N ARG A 830 -17.11 -3.80 12.98
CA ARG A 830 -16.11 -3.86 11.91
C ARG A 830 -15.06 -2.78 12.08
N ILE A 831 -13.87 -3.19 12.50
CA ILE A 831 -12.69 -2.34 12.58
C ILE A 831 -12.08 -2.16 11.19
N THR A 832 -11.66 -0.94 10.85
CA THR A 832 -10.93 -0.64 9.60
C THR A 832 -9.80 0.36 9.83
N CYS A 833 -8.64 0.14 9.22
CA CYS A 833 -7.53 1.09 9.16
C CYS A 833 -7.07 1.32 7.71
N ARG A 834 -6.84 2.58 7.35
CA ARG A 834 -6.46 3.04 6.00
C ARG A 834 -5.42 4.15 6.08
N LEU A 835 -4.40 4.13 5.21
CA LEU A 835 -3.51 5.27 5.02
C LEU A 835 -4.07 6.25 3.98
N VAL A 836 -4.05 7.54 4.34
CA VAL A 836 -4.57 8.67 3.58
C VAL A 836 -3.39 9.49 3.06
N LYS A 837 -3.48 9.95 1.80
CA LYS A 837 -2.53 10.93 1.25
C LYS A 837 -2.89 12.31 1.80
N PRO A 838 -1.97 13.11 2.38
CA PRO A 838 -2.29 14.45 2.87
C PRO A 838 -2.95 15.35 1.81
N GLN A 839 -2.58 15.18 0.53
CA GLN A 839 -3.17 15.91 -0.60
C GLN A 839 -4.63 15.54 -0.92
N LYS A 840 -5.23 14.58 -0.20
CA LYS A 840 -6.66 14.24 -0.30
C LYS A 840 -7.50 14.80 0.86
N LEU A 841 -6.90 15.49 1.81
CA LEU A 841 -7.60 16.15 2.91
C LEU A 841 -7.89 17.61 2.54
N THR A 842 -9.10 18.07 2.84
CA THR A 842 -9.47 19.49 2.77
C THR A 842 -8.70 20.35 3.77
N SER A 843 -8.28 19.74 4.88
CA SER A 843 -7.53 20.41 5.96
C SER A 843 -6.45 19.45 6.50
N PRO A 844 -5.22 19.45 5.94
CA PRO A 844 -4.11 18.68 6.51
C PRO A 844 -3.72 19.22 7.90
N PRO A 845 -2.94 18.45 8.69
CA PRO A 845 -2.40 18.92 9.96
C PRO A 845 -1.61 20.24 9.81
N PRO A 846 -1.82 21.24 10.69
CA PRO A 846 -1.11 22.52 10.63
C PRO A 846 0.29 22.39 11.24
N LEU A 847 1.22 21.80 10.48
CA LEU A 847 2.63 21.68 10.85
C LEU A 847 3.31 23.06 10.88
N VAL A 848 3.99 23.41 11.97
CA VAL A 848 4.84 24.62 11.99
C VAL A 848 6.22 24.35 11.36
N GLU A 849 6.95 25.41 11.02
CA GLU A 849 8.34 25.30 10.57
C GLU A 849 9.20 24.55 11.61
N GLY A 850 9.84 23.47 11.17
CA GLY A 850 10.55 22.51 12.02
C GLY A 850 9.79 21.19 12.27
N GLU A 851 8.50 21.12 11.95
CA GLU A 851 7.67 19.91 12.08
C GLU A 851 7.49 19.17 10.74
N GLY A 852 7.43 17.84 10.81
CA GLY A 852 7.14 16.95 9.67
C GLY A 852 6.23 15.81 10.06
N LEU A 853 5.42 15.29 9.12
CA LEU A 853 4.67 14.06 9.36
C LEU A 853 5.66 12.92 9.59
N ALA A 854 5.63 12.23 10.74
CA ALA A 854 6.50 11.08 10.97
C ALA A 854 5.99 9.79 10.30
N SER A 855 4.69 9.73 9.99
CA SER A 855 4.07 8.65 9.22
C SER A 855 2.94 9.19 8.35
N ARG A 856 2.42 8.36 7.43
CA ARG A 856 1.22 8.74 6.65
C ARG A 856 0.01 8.87 7.57
N ILE A 857 -0.88 9.80 7.26
CA ILE A 857 -2.11 10.04 8.04
C ILE A 857 -2.99 8.79 7.99
N ILE A 858 -3.44 8.33 9.15
CA ILE A 858 -4.28 7.14 9.32
C ILE A 858 -5.73 7.57 9.47
N SER A 859 -6.64 6.87 8.79
CA SER A 859 -8.08 6.92 9.06
C SER A 859 -8.52 5.60 9.68
N LEU A 860 -9.20 5.70 10.82
CA LEU A 860 -9.80 4.58 11.53
C LEU A 860 -11.32 4.58 11.34
N GLY A 861 -11.93 3.41 11.53
CA GLY A 861 -13.38 3.24 11.45
C GLY A 861 -13.86 2.13 12.38
N PRO A 862 -15.03 2.29 13.03
CA PRO A 862 -15.97 3.42 12.90
C PRO A 862 -15.49 4.70 13.59
N ALA A 863 -15.57 5.85 12.90
CA ALA A 863 -15.14 7.14 13.46
C ALA A 863 -16.19 7.69 14.44
N GLY A 864 -15.73 8.30 15.54
CA GLY A 864 -16.57 8.78 16.64
C GLY A 864 -17.07 7.69 17.59
N MET A 865 -16.75 6.42 17.34
CA MET A 865 -17.10 5.31 18.24
C MET A 865 -16.30 5.42 19.54
N GLN A 866 -17.01 5.49 20.67
CA GLN A 866 -16.46 5.31 22.00
C GLN A 866 -16.38 3.81 22.32
N PHE A 867 -15.26 3.37 22.89
CA PHE A 867 -15.09 2.03 23.43
C PHE A 867 -15.34 2.03 24.95
N LEU A 868 -15.72 0.88 25.49
CA LEU A 868 -15.95 0.68 26.94
C LEU A 868 -14.65 0.64 27.76
N GLY A 869 -13.51 0.53 27.08
CA GLY A 869 -12.16 0.60 27.63
C GLY A 869 -11.17 1.03 26.54
N PRO A 870 -9.90 1.29 26.90
CA PRO A 870 -8.90 1.75 25.94
C PRO A 870 -8.55 0.70 24.89
N VAL A 871 -8.24 1.17 23.68
CA VAL A 871 -7.78 0.40 22.53
C VAL A 871 -6.42 0.88 22.07
N ILE A 872 -5.62 -0.01 21.48
CA ILE A 872 -4.21 0.24 21.18
C ILE A 872 -3.99 0.21 19.67
N VAL A 873 -3.28 1.21 19.15
CA VAL A 873 -2.92 1.36 17.73
C VAL A 873 -1.42 1.61 17.63
N GLU A 874 -0.69 0.67 17.03
CA GLU A 874 0.77 0.74 16.85
C GLU A 874 1.08 1.10 15.41
N ILE A 875 1.96 2.09 15.20
CA ILE A 875 2.16 2.76 13.91
C ILE A 875 3.66 2.91 13.60
N PRO A 876 4.16 2.41 12.46
CA PRO A 876 5.55 2.63 12.07
C PRO A 876 5.77 4.09 11.65
N HIS A 877 6.90 4.66 12.08
CA HIS A 877 7.36 5.99 11.70
C HIS A 877 8.67 5.93 10.90
N PHE A 878 8.88 6.97 10.09
CA PHE A 878 9.99 7.08 9.15
C PHE A 878 10.80 8.37 9.35
N ALA A 879 10.28 9.34 10.13
CA ALA A 879 11.13 10.41 10.66
C ALA A 879 12.12 9.80 11.67
N ALA A 880 13.39 10.24 11.59
CA ALA A 880 14.41 9.92 12.57
C ALA A 880 14.29 10.86 13.80
N LEU A 881 14.81 10.43 14.94
CA LEU A 881 14.83 11.21 16.19
C LEU A 881 16.09 12.08 16.33
N GLY A 882 16.90 12.17 15.27
CA GLY A 882 18.18 12.89 15.27
C GLY A 882 19.16 12.35 16.30
N ARG A 883 19.83 13.24 17.03
CA ARG A 883 20.70 12.89 18.18
C ARG A 883 19.91 12.87 19.51
N GLY A 884 18.60 12.59 19.45
CA GLY A 884 17.66 12.73 20.56
C GLY A 884 17.01 14.12 20.64
N ASP A 885 17.28 15.00 19.69
CA ASP A 885 16.79 16.39 19.64
C ASP A 885 15.34 16.53 19.16
N ARG A 886 14.71 15.43 18.72
CA ARG A 886 13.35 15.41 18.16
C ARG A 886 12.46 14.39 18.84
N GLU A 887 11.20 14.76 19.05
CA GLU A 887 10.16 13.92 19.65
C GLU A 887 9.03 13.58 18.69
N LEU A 888 8.24 12.54 19.02
CA LEU A 888 7.06 12.12 18.27
C LEU A 888 5.76 12.41 19.03
N VAL A 889 5.00 13.37 18.51
CA VAL A 889 3.65 13.69 18.96
C VAL A 889 2.59 13.13 18.03
N VAL A 890 1.39 12.94 18.58
CA VAL A 890 0.23 12.42 17.88
C VAL A 890 -0.80 13.53 17.80
N LEU A 891 -1.26 13.84 16.59
CA LEU A 891 -2.40 14.72 16.36
C LEU A 891 -3.62 13.88 15.98
N ARG A 892 -4.79 14.23 16.53
CA ARG A 892 -6.09 13.65 16.16
C ARG A 892 -7.04 14.69 15.60
N SER A 893 -7.97 14.24 14.76
CA SER A 893 -9.06 15.06 14.22
C SER A 893 -10.37 14.27 14.15
N GLU A 894 -11.40 14.76 14.85
CA GLU A 894 -12.71 14.10 14.89
C GLU A 894 -13.52 14.32 13.60
N ASN A 895 -13.31 15.49 12.96
CA ASN A 895 -14.11 15.99 11.84
C ASN A 895 -13.30 16.22 10.56
N GLY A 896 -11.97 15.99 10.60
CA GLY A 896 -11.08 16.22 9.48
C GLY A 896 -10.73 17.68 9.19
N SER A 897 -11.20 18.64 9.99
CA SER A 897 -10.92 20.07 9.81
C SER A 897 -10.19 20.74 10.97
N VAL A 898 -10.36 20.24 12.21
CA VAL A 898 -9.65 20.71 13.40
C VAL A 898 -8.73 19.61 13.91
N TRP A 899 -7.46 19.95 14.12
CA TRP A 899 -6.43 19.05 14.65
C TRP A 899 -6.06 19.43 16.09
N LYS A 900 -5.86 18.44 16.96
CA LYS A 900 -5.46 18.61 18.36
C LYS A 900 -4.45 17.55 18.77
N GLU A 901 -3.54 17.89 19.69
CA GLU A 901 -2.60 16.94 20.30
C GLU A 901 -3.38 15.86 21.09
N HIS A 902 -3.22 14.59 20.68
CA HIS A 902 -3.78 13.44 21.38
C HIS A 902 -2.94 13.17 22.63
N ARG A 903 -3.54 13.34 23.80
CA ARG A 903 -2.91 13.05 25.08
C ARG A 903 -3.24 11.63 25.48
N ASN A 904 -2.22 10.77 25.57
CA ASN A 904 -2.36 9.54 26.34
C ASN A 904 -2.72 9.89 27.80
N ARG A 905 -3.62 9.12 28.41
CA ARG A 905 -4.05 9.26 29.81
C ARG A 905 -3.62 8.08 30.69
N TYR A 906 -3.01 7.06 30.09
CA TYR A 906 -2.63 5.81 30.73
C TYR A 906 -1.10 5.71 30.69
N GLY A 907 -0.48 5.52 31.85
CA GLY A 907 0.95 5.18 31.94
C GLY A 907 1.20 3.76 31.44
N ASP A 908 2.47 3.43 31.15
CA ASP A 908 2.83 2.10 30.64
C ASP A 908 2.53 0.99 31.68
N GLU A 909 2.56 1.31 32.97
CA GLU A 909 2.09 0.48 34.10
C GLU A 909 0.66 -0.08 33.92
N VAL A 910 -0.20 0.61 33.15
CA VAL A 910 -1.60 0.22 32.94
C VAL A 910 -1.75 -0.73 31.75
N LEU A 911 -0.73 -0.93 30.92
CA LEU A 911 -0.82 -1.73 29.68
C LEU A 911 -1.19 -3.20 29.96
N GLU A 912 -0.58 -3.86 30.94
CA GLU A 912 -0.94 -5.23 31.31
C GLU A 912 -2.40 -5.32 31.79
N THR A 913 -2.84 -4.33 32.59
CA THR A 913 -4.22 -4.23 33.07
C THR A 913 -5.21 -4.06 31.90
N ILE A 914 -4.79 -3.42 30.80
CA ILE A 914 -5.60 -3.24 29.58
C ILE A 914 -5.72 -4.54 28.76
N LEU A 915 -4.71 -5.41 28.78
CA LEU A 915 -4.72 -6.67 28.03
C LEU A 915 -5.52 -7.80 28.72
N ASN A 916 -5.78 -7.70 30.02
CA ASN A 916 -6.36 -8.76 30.87
C ASN A 916 -7.46 -9.61 30.19
N GLY A 917 -7.06 -10.82 29.78
CA GLY A 917 -7.90 -11.78 29.05
C GLY A 917 -7.61 -11.93 27.54
N MET A 918 -6.50 -11.37 27.03
CA MET A 918 -6.03 -11.55 25.65
C MET A 918 -4.61 -12.13 25.62
N ASP A 919 -4.41 -13.13 24.77
CA ASP A 919 -3.15 -13.85 24.54
C ASP A 919 -2.34 -13.15 23.42
N GLU A 920 -1.82 -11.95 23.70
CA GLU A 920 -1.00 -11.13 22.78
C GLU A 920 -0.03 -10.24 23.55
N ASP A 921 1.27 -10.52 23.50
CA ASP A 921 2.29 -9.70 24.16
C ASP A 921 2.42 -8.29 23.57
N LEU A 922 2.87 -7.36 24.42
CA LEU A 922 3.19 -5.98 24.05
C LEU A 922 4.67 -5.69 24.33
N GLU A 923 5.41 -5.49 23.25
CA GLU A 923 6.82 -5.06 23.27
C GLU A 923 7.01 -3.78 24.10
N SER A 924 8.16 -3.64 24.74
CA SER A 924 8.53 -2.48 25.55
C SER A 924 8.62 -1.19 24.71
N GLN A 925 8.48 -0.03 25.35
CA GLN A 925 8.61 1.26 24.65
C GLN A 925 10.05 1.48 24.11
N GLU A 926 11.05 0.78 24.63
CA GLU A 926 12.42 0.78 24.06
C GLU A 926 12.54 -0.07 22.80
N GLU A 927 12.00 -1.30 22.79
CA GLU A 927 11.95 -2.14 21.59
C GLU A 927 11.12 -1.51 20.48
N LEU A 928 9.96 -0.95 20.81
CA LEU A 928 9.17 -0.17 19.84
C LEU A 928 10.01 0.99 19.28
N GLY A 929 10.87 1.60 20.11
CA GLY A 929 11.87 2.57 19.66
C GLY A 929 12.85 1.98 18.64
N LYS A 930 13.50 0.84 18.97
CA LYS A 930 14.40 0.10 18.06
C LYS A 930 13.71 -0.25 16.73
N LYS A 931 12.44 -0.68 16.79
CA LYS A 931 11.59 -1.06 15.64
C LYS A 931 10.92 0.12 14.93
N ARG A 932 11.09 1.36 15.43
CA ARG A 932 10.51 2.63 14.94
C ARG A 932 8.97 2.61 14.87
N ILE A 933 8.34 2.18 15.95
CA ILE A 933 6.90 2.06 16.12
C ILE A 933 6.43 3.01 17.23
N ARG A 934 5.37 3.78 16.98
CA ARG A 934 4.69 4.61 17.99
C ARG A 934 3.37 3.95 18.39
N ARG A 935 3.26 3.56 19.65
CA ARG A 935 2.02 3.09 20.29
C ARG A 935 1.11 4.30 20.59
N ILE A 936 -0.18 4.19 20.27
CA ILE A 936 -1.25 5.12 20.66
C ILE A 936 -2.26 4.34 21.49
N ILE A 937 -2.57 4.84 22.68
CA ILE A 937 -3.69 4.36 23.50
C ILE A 937 -4.83 5.39 23.38
N SER A 938 -6.04 4.95 23.04
CA SER A 938 -7.22 5.82 22.89
C SER A 938 -8.48 5.15 23.44
N THR A 939 -9.45 5.91 23.94
CA THR A 939 -10.78 5.38 24.34
C THR A 939 -11.78 5.40 23.19
N ASP A 940 -11.41 5.99 22.05
CA ASP A 940 -12.26 6.21 20.89
C ASP A 940 -11.45 6.32 19.60
N PHE A 941 -12.13 6.19 18.46
CA PHE A 941 -11.53 6.36 17.13
C PHE A 941 -11.87 7.73 16.53
N PRO A 942 -10.91 8.69 16.44
CA PRO A 942 -11.07 9.88 15.63
C PRO A 942 -11.13 9.52 14.14
N LEU A 943 -11.66 10.43 13.31
CA LEU A 943 -11.68 10.25 11.85
C LEU A 943 -10.26 10.11 11.28
N TYR A 944 -9.30 10.85 11.84
CA TYR A 944 -7.88 10.74 11.52
C TYR A 944 -6.94 10.81 12.72
N PHE A 945 -5.84 10.06 12.65
CA PHE A 945 -4.61 10.23 13.42
C PHE A 945 -3.44 10.63 12.49
N ALA A 946 -2.55 11.48 12.97
CA ALA A 946 -1.28 11.81 12.31
C ALA A 946 -0.15 11.80 13.35
N VAL A 947 0.91 11.02 13.10
CA VAL A 947 2.15 11.09 13.90
C VAL A 947 3.04 12.19 13.29
N VAL A 948 3.59 13.06 14.13
CA VAL A 948 4.39 14.23 13.74
C VAL A 948 5.71 14.22 14.51
N SER A 949 6.82 14.47 13.82
CA SER A 949 8.11 14.75 14.42
C SER A 949 8.29 16.25 14.59
N ARG A 950 8.61 16.69 15.81
CA ARG A 950 8.97 18.09 16.14
C ARG A 950 10.24 18.13 16.98
N VAL A 951 10.86 19.30 17.14
CA VAL A 951 11.94 19.50 18.13
C VAL A 951 11.39 19.19 19.52
N GLN A 952 12.20 18.57 20.39
CA GLN A 952 11.79 18.24 21.77
C GLN A 952 11.26 19.48 22.51
N GLN A 953 10.12 19.33 23.20
CA GLN A 953 9.42 20.45 23.83
C GLN A 953 8.93 20.12 25.25
N GLU A 954 9.59 20.69 26.25
CA GLU A 954 9.05 20.73 27.61
C GLU A 954 7.84 21.67 27.67
N SER A 955 6.69 21.22 28.20
CA SER A 955 5.49 22.07 28.29
C SER A 955 4.66 21.81 29.55
N ASP A 956 4.21 22.89 30.19
CA ASP A 956 3.42 22.85 31.43
C ASP A 956 2.37 23.98 31.49
N LEU A 957 1.46 23.93 32.48
CA LEU A 957 0.34 24.84 32.71
C LEU A 957 0.71 25.98 33.69
N ILE A 958 1.58 26.88 33.24
CA ILE A 958 1.96 28.09 34.01
C ILE A 958 0.73 28.96 34.31
N GLY A 959 0.58 29.39 35.57
CA GLY A 959 -0.53 30.22 36.05
C GLY A 959 -0.11 31.59 36.59
N PRO A 960 -1.05 32.36 37.17
CA PRO A 960 -0.76 33.64 37.83
C PRO A 960 0.33 33.57 38.92
N GLU A 961 0.47 32.40 39.55
CA GLU A 961 1.53 32.03 40.49
C GLU A 961 2.95 31.98 39.89
N GLY A 962 3.10 32.15 38.57
CA GLY A 962 4.38 32.04 37.88
C GLY A 962 4.84 30.59 37.67
N GLY A 963 6.15 30.40 37.53
CA GLY A 963 6.79 29.09 37.38
C GLY A 963 8.07 29.15 36.53
N SER A 964 8.63 27.99 36.17
CA SER A 964 9.72 27.92 35.18
C SER A 964 9.65 26.64 34.35
N LEU A 965 10.24 26.69 33.15
CA LEU A 965 10.49 25.56 32.28
C LEU A 965 12.01 25.45 32.09
N THR A 966 12.58 24.25 32.24
CA THR A 966 14.00 23.96 31.98
C THR A 966 14.06 22.85 30.96
N SER A 967 14.90 22.97 29.92
CA SER A 967 14.97 21.93 28.90
C SER A 967 15.76 20.71 29.35
N LYS A 968 15.31 19.50 28.99
CA LYS A 968 16.00 18.24 29.33
C LYS A 968 17.23 18.02 28.46
N LEU A 969 17.16 18.44 27.20
CA LEU A 969 18.21 18.28 26.20
C LEU A 969 19.39 19.23 26.41
N VAL A 970 19.10 20.45 26.86
CA VAL A 970 20.11 21.44 27.24
C VAL A 970 19.73 22.04 28.61
N PRO A 971 20.14 21.43 29.74
CA PRO A 971 19.77 21.88 31.09
C PRO A 971 20.21 23.30 31.46
N MET A 972 21.12 23.91 30.69
CA MET A 972 21.51 25.32 30.83
C MET A 972 20.45 26.30 30.27
N VAL A 973 19.47 25.81 29.50
CA VAL A 973 18.39 26.60 28.93
C VAL A 973 17.16 26.56 29.85
N GLN A 974 16.75 27.74 30.33
CA GLN A 974 15.61 27.91 31.23
C GLN A 974 14.77 29.14 30.84
N ALA A 975 13.46 29.02 30.97
CA ALA A 975 12.50 30.12 30.88
C ALA A 975 11.78 30.29 32.21
N THR A 976 11.83 31.50 32.78
CA THR A 976 11.27 31.81 34.11
C THR A 976 10.13 32.82 33.97
N PHE A 977 8.97 32.47 34.52
CA PHE A 977 7.74 33.23 34.45
C PHE A 977 7.47 33.83 35.84
N PRO A 978 7.66 35.14 36.04
CA PRO A 978 7.36 35.76 37.33
C PRO A 978 5.85 35.77 37.60
N GLU A 979 5.48 35.96 38.87
CA GLU A 979 4.09 36.16 39.28
C GLU A 979 3.40 37.22 38.41
N THR A 980 2.12 37.02 38.12
CA THR A 980 1.27 37.85 37.24
C THR A 980 1.69 37.92 35.76
N ALA A 981 2.73 37.21 35.30
CA ALA A 981 3.11 37.20 33.88
C ALA A 981 1.99 36.69 32.94
N VAL A 982 1.17 35.77 33.44
CA VAL A 982 -0.08 35.31 32.80
C VAL A 982 -1.27 35.47 33.74
N THR A 983 -2.43 35.83 33.19
CA THR A 983 -3.66 36.12 33.98
C THR A 983 -4.55 34.89 34.21
N LYS A 984 -4.24 33.75 33.58
CA LYS A 984 -4.94 32.45 33.71
C LYS A 984 -3.91 31.34 33.49
N ARG A 985 -4.18 30.13 33.99
CA ARG A 985 -3.37 28.95 33.68
C ARG A 985 -3.40 28.67 32.17
N VAL A 986 -2.24 28.70 31.53
CA VAL A 986 -2.03 28.59 30.08
C VAL A 986 -0.90 27.59 29.84
N ARG A 987 -1.07 26.67 28.88
CA ARG A 987 0.04 25.83 28.45
C ARG A 987 1.08 26.67 27.71
N LEU A 988 2.30 26.66 28.21
CA LEU A 988 3.48 27.23 27.55
C LEU A 988 4.47 26.09 27.28
N GLY A 989 5.25 26.22 26.22
CA GLY A 989 6.29 25.28 25.82
C GLY A 989 7.65 25.96 25.68
N LEU A 990 8.71 25.25 26.04
CA LEU A 990 10.10 25.61 25.80
C LEU A 990 10.71 24.54 24.88
N GLN A 991 11.46 24.98 23.87
CA GLN A 991 12.26 24.12 23.00
C GLN A 991 13.70 24.64 23.02
N ALA A 992 14.69 23.76 23.10
CA ALA A 992 16.11 24.09 23.00
C ALA A 992 16.76 23.18 21.95
N GLN A 993 16.90 23.66 20.71
CA GLN A 993 17.51 22.87 19.64
C GLN A 993 19.03 23.04 19.65
N PRO A 994 19.83 21.99 19.89
CA PRO A 994 21.30 22.07 19.84
C PRO A 994 21.77 22.36 18.41
N VAL A 995 22.94 22.98 18.29
CA VAL A 995 23.61 23.24 17.01
C VAL A 995 24.87 22.38 16.97
N PRO A 996 25.01 21.41 16.05
CA PRO A 996 26.22 20.59 15.95
C PRO A 996 27.41 21.38 15.39
N ASP A 997 28.56 21.35 16.06
CA ASP A 997 29.77 22.06 15.62
C ASP A 997 30.24 21.60 14.23
N GLU A 998 30.07 20.30 13.92
CA GLU A 998 30.28 19.71 12.58
C GLU A 998 29.50 20.44 11.48
N LEU A 999 28.28 20.91 11.78
CA LEU A 999 27.41 21.60 10.82
C LEU A 999 27.81 23.06 10.66
N VAL A 1000 28.22 23.71 11.76
CA VAL A 1000 28.76 25.08 11.75
C VAL A 1000 30.03 25.13 10.91
N ALA A 1001 31.02 24.28 11.22
CA ALA A 1001 32.28 24.20 10.49
C ALA A 1001 32.09 23.88 8.99
N LYS A 1002 31.09 23.06 8.64
CA LYS A 1002 30.78 22.65 7.25
C LYS A 1002 30.04 23.72 6.42
N LEU A 1003 29.36 24.66 7.05
CA LEU A 1003 28.59 25.71 6.38
C LEU A 1003 29.26 27.08 6.43
N LEU A 1004 29.96 27.36 7.53
CA LEU A 1004 30.52 28.68 7.88
C LEU A 1004 32.05 28.62 8.12
N GLY A 1005 32.64 27.43 8.28
CA GLY A 1005 34.01 27.30 8.77
C GLY A 1005 34.16 28.01 10.13
N ASN A 1006 35.28 28.70 10.32
CA ASN A 1006 35.56 29.45 11.54
C ASN A 1006 35.00 30.90 11.50
N GLN A 1007 33.97 31.18 10.70
CA GLN A 1007 33.48 32.55 10.47
C GLN A 1007 32.46 33.04 11.52
N ALA A 1008 31.70 32.13 12.14
CA ALA A 1008 30.77 32.42 13.23
C ALA A 1008 30.39 31.14 13.99
N ASN A 1009 30.15 31.25 15.30
CA ASN A 1009 29.67 30.18 16.18
C ASN A 1009 28.31 30.53 16.80
N PHE A 1010 27.57 29.52 17.27
CA PHE A 1010 26.17 29.68 17.69
C PHE A 1010 25.85 28.94 19.00
N SER A 1011 24.90 29.46 19.77
CA SER A 1011 24.25 28.73 20.87
C SER A 1011 23.21 27.73 20.34
N PRO A 1012 22.56 26.93 21.21
CA PRO A 1012 21.28 26.32 20.88
C PRO A 1012 20.23 27.39 20.49
N VAL A 1013 19.30 27.01 19.61
CA VAL A 1013 18.12 27.84 19.27
C VAL A 1013 17.06 27.61 20.34
N VAL A 1014 16.62 28.69 21.01
CA VAL A 1014 15.65 28.61 22.11
C VAL A 1014 14.31 29.20 21.67
N THR A 1015 13.25 28.39 21.69
CA THR A 1015 11.90 28.83 21.27
C THR A 1015 10.90 28.71 22.41
N VAL A 1016 10.10 29.76 22.62
CA VAL A 1016 8.95 29.75 23.54
C VAL A 1016 7.66 29.65 22.71
N GLU A 1017 6.89 28.58 22.91
CA GLU A 1017 5.59 28.35 22.25
C GLU A 1017 4.41 28.58 23.23
N PRO A 1018 3.23 29.02 22.76
CA PRO A 1018 2.95 29.48 21.40
C PRO A 1018 3.61 30.85 21.14
N ARG A 1019 4.32 30.99 20.01
CA ARG A 1019 4.95 32.24 19.55
C ARG A 1019 3.93 33.38 19.36
N ARG A 1020 4.40 34.63 19.48
CA ARG A 1020 3.61 35.88 19.46
C ARG A 1020 2.66 36.08 20.64
N ARG A 1021 2.75 35.30 21.72
CA ARG A 1021 2.08 35.61 22.99
C ARG A 1021 2.81 36.76 23.67
N LYS A 1022 2.11 37.88 23.87
CA LYS A 1022 2.55 38.95 24.77
C LYS A 1022 2.24 38.56 26.22
N PHE A 1023 3.17 38.82 27.13
CA PHE A 1023 3.02 38.61 28.58
C PHE A 1023 2.68 39.92 29.30
N HIS A 1024 2.12 39.82 30.50
CA HIS A 1024 1.80 40.99 31.34
C HIS A 1024 2.99 41.51 32.17
N ARG A 1025 4.01 40.65 32.35
CA ARG A 1025 5.33 40.97 32.91
C ARG A 1025 6.40 40.41 31.97
N PRO A 1026 7.62 40.98 31.92
CA PRO A 1026 8.73 40.38 31.21
C PRO A 1026 9.03 38.98 31.76
N ILE A 1027 9.19 37.99 30.89
CA ILE A 1027 9.67 36.65 31.26
C ILE A 1027 11.20 36.62 31.15
N GLY A 1028 11.86 35.87 32.04
CA GLY A 1028 13.30 35.65 31.98
C GLY A 1028 13.65 34.49 31.06
N LEU A 1029 14.74 34.62 30.30
CA LEU A 1029 15.33 33.55 29.50
C LEU A 1029 16.83 33.44 29.81
N ARG A 1030 17.32 32.21 29.97
CA ARG A 1030 18.75 31.85 30.12
C ARG A 1030 19.15 30.96 28.95
N ILE A 1031 20.25 31.30 28.28
CA ILE A 1031 20.79 30.57 27.11
C ILE A 1031 22.31 30.44 27.28
N PRO A 1032 22.92 29.25 27.07
CA PRO A 1032 24.38 29.10 27.13
C PRO A 1032 25.08 29.88 26.01
N LEU A 1033 26.27 30.39 26.30
CA LEU A 1033 27.10 31.16 25.38
C LEU A 1033 27.70 30.26 24.27
N PRO A 1034 27.92 30.78 23.04
CA PRO A 1034 28.61 30.04 21.97
C PRO A 1034 30.01 29.56 22.39
N PRO A 1035 30.51 28.41 21.88
CA PRO A 1035 31.78 27.82 22.32
C PRO A 1035 32.98 28.77 22.34
N SER A 1036 33.27 29.45 21.22
CA SER A 1036 34.40 30.39 21.10
C SER A 1036 34.34 31.55 22.08
N TRP A 1037 33.14 32.03 22.42
CA TRP A 1037 32.97 33.14 23.36
C TRP A 1037 33.26 32.73 24.81
N ARG A 1038 33.14 31.44 25.15
CA ARG A 1038 33.56 30.90 26.47
C ARG A 1038 35.08 30.74 26.55
N GLU A 1039 35.72 30.38 25.43
CA GLU A 1039 37.17 30.15 25.36
C GLU A 1039 37.99 31.45 25.18
N SER A 1040 37.43 32.45 24.49
CA SER A 1040 38.07 33.74 24.26
C SER A 1040 37.03 34.86 24.11
N PRO A 1041 36.58 35.50 25.22
CA PRO A 1041 35.67 36.65 25.16
C PRO A 1041 36.35 37.83 24.45
N ARG A 1042 35.82 38.23 23.28
CA ARG A 1042 36.38 39.34 22.48
C ARG A 1042 35.62 40.62 22.77
N ASP A 1043 36.28 41.51 23.51
CA ASP A 1043 35.78 42.78 24.03
C ASP A 1043 34.52 42.67 24.90
N SER A 1044 34.72 42.66 26.22
CA SER A 1044 33.66 42.69 27.24
C SER A 1044 33.06 44.09 27.50
N GLY A 1045 33.19 45.01 26.52
CA GLY A 1045 32.72 46.39 26.66
C GLY A 1045 31.20 46.54 26.53
N GLU A 1046 30.61 47.48 27.28
CA GLU A 1046 29.20 47.85 27.11
C GLU A 1046 28.99 48.67 25.83
N GLY A 1047 28.67 48.02 24.72
CA GLY A 1047 28.33 48.69 23.46
C GLY A 1047 28.12 47.74 22.27
N ASP A 1048 27.76 48.33 21.12
CA ASP A 1048 27.54 47.61 19.84
C ASP A 1048 28.81 46.97 19.23
N THR A 1049 29.96 47.04 19.92
CA THR A 1049 31.27 46.59 19.43
C THR A 1049 31.55 45.10 19.62
N THR A 1050 30.77 44.39 20.44
CA THR A 1050 31.01 42.94 20.70
C THR A 1050 30.68 42.06 19.49
N SER A 1051 31.38 40.95 19.31
CA SER A 1051 31.05 39.96 18.25
C SER A 1051 29.81 39.13 18.56
N LEU A 1052 29.35 39.11 19.81
CA LEU A 1052 28.14 38.42 20.24
C LEU A 1052 26.88 39.17 19.78
N ARG A 1053 25.91 38.43 19.23
CA ARG A 1053 24.64 38.95 18.68
C ARG A 1053 23.46 38.14 19.22
N LEU A 1054 22.44 38.81 19.74
CA LEU A 1054 21.14 38.21 20.08
C LEU A 1054 20.19 38.37 18.89
N LEU A 1055 19.92 37.26 18.20
CA LEU A 1055 18.97 37.20 17.10
C LEU A 1055 17.59 36.75 17.61
N CYS A 1056 16.53 37.38 17.11
CA CYS A 1056 15.14 37.10 17.44
C CYS A 1056 14.34 36.76 16.19
N SER A 1057 13.38 35.83 16.30
CA SER A 1057 12.37 35.57 15.27
C SER A 1057 10.99 35.49 15.92
N VAL A 1058 10.22 36.58 15.84
CA VAL A 1058 8.83 36.66 16.32
C VAL A 1058 7.83 36.00 15.36
N ILE A 1059 8.25 35.41 14.23
CA ILE A 1059 7.32 34.75 13.29
C ILE A 1059 6.72 33.48 13.91
N GLY A 1060 5.40 33.33 13.82
CA GLY A 1060 4.65 32.21 14.39
C GLY A 1060 3.81 31.46 13.34
N GLY A 1061 3.47 30.21 13.62
CA GLY A 1061 2.67 29.36 12.72
C GLY A 1061 3.50 28.75 11.58
N THR A 1062 2.92 28.72 10.39
CA THR A 1062 3.47 28.06 9.18
C THR A 1062 4.41 28.92 8.34
N ALA A 1063 4.62 30.19 8.72
CA ALA A 1063 5.54 31.09 8.04
C ALA A 1063 6.98 30.85 8.50
N PRO A 1064 7.98 31.03 7.61
CA PRO A 1064 9.38 30.77 7.93
C PRO A 1064 9.97 31.78 8.91
N ALA A 1065 11.07 31.42 9.56
CA ALA A 1065 11.81 32.29 10.45
C ALA A 1065 12.25 33.58 9.72
N GLN A 1066 12.20 34.70 10.43
CA GLN A 1066 12.80 35.96 10.02
C GLN A 1066 13.63 36.44 11.21
N TRP A 1067 14.96 36.41 11.04
CA TRP A 1067 15.92 36.73 12.09
C TRP A 1067 16.25 38.23 12.08
N GLU A 1068 15.99 38.90 13.19
CA GLU A 1068 16.29 40.31 13.45
C GLU A 1068 17.37 40.38 14.55
N ASP A 1069 18.42 41.19 14.38
CA ASP A 1069 19.37 41.48 15.46
C ASP A 1069 18.74 42.47 16.44
N ILE A 1070 18.59 42.06 17.70
CA ILE A 1070 17.99 42.85 18.78
C ILE A 1070 19.00 43.23 19.87
N THR A 1071 20.30 42.99 19.66
CA THR A 1071 21.38 43.15 20.66
C THR A 1071 21.36 44.54 21.32
N GLY A 1072 21.34 45.61 20.53
CA GLY A 1072 21.29 46.99 21.03
C GLY A 1072 19.99 47.39 21.74
N THR A 1073 18.96 46.53 21.78
CA THR A 1073 17.67 46.80 22.44
C THR A 1073 17.43 45.99 23.72
N THR A 1074 18.24 44.94 23.95
CA THR A 1074 17.97 43.94 25.00
C THR A 1074 19.24 43.69 25.81
N LYS A 1075 19.30 44.21 27.04
CA LYS A 1075 20.48 44.04 27.90
C LYS A 1075 20.67 42.57 28.29
N LEU A 1076 21.80 42.01 27.88
CA LEU A 1076 22.29 40.70 28.29
C LEU A 1076 23.00 40.81 29.65
N ILE A 1077 22.83 39.79 30.50
CA ILE A 1077 23.53 39.62 31.78
C ILE A 1077 24.26 38.29 31.72
N TYR A 1078 25.59 38.30 31.87
CA TYR A 1078 26.43 37.11 31.75
C TYR A 1078 26.71 36.48 33.12
N ALA A 1079 26.40 35.20 33.28
CA ALA A 1079 26.68 34.43 34.49
C ALA A 1079 26.68 32.92 34.20
N ASN A 1080 27.64 32.19 34.78
CA ASN A 1080 27.75 30.72 34.72
C ASN A 1080 27.58 30.18 33.28
N ASP A 1081 28.44 30.65 32.38
CA ASP A 1081 28.50 30.38 30.93
C ASP A 1081 27.21 30.58 30.14
N CYS A 1082 26.28 31.38 30.68
CA CYS A 1082 25.03 31.76 30.03
C CYS A 1082 24.90 33.28 29.89
N ALA A 1083 24.22 33.71 28.84
CA ALA A 1083 23.56 35.01 28.83
C ALA A 1083 22.13 34.84 29.36
N SER A 1084 21.70 35.78 30.20
CA SER A 1084 20.34 35.88 30.71
C SER A 1084 19.75 37.24 30.33
N PHE A 1085 18.49 37.27 29.92
CA PHE A 1085 17.79 38.49 29.53
C PHE A 1085 16.28 38.36 29.80
N THR A 1086 15.52 39.43 29.55
CA THR A 1086 14.05 39.39 29.68
C THR A 1086 13.35 39.79 28.38
N THR A 1087 12.16 39.24 28.14
CA THR A 1087 11.32 39.54 26.97
C THR A 1087 9.85 39.66 27.35
N ASN A 1088 9.13 40.55 26.67
CA ASN A 1088 7.67 40.71 26.83
C ASN A 1088 6.86 39.82 25.86
N VAL A 1089 7.51 39.09 24.95
CA VAL A 1089 6.85 38.30 23.88
C VAL A 1089 7.54 36.95 23.69
N SER A 1090 6.75 35.89 23.49
CA SER A 1090 7.26 34.57 23.09
C SER A 1090 7.70 34.56 21.62
N ALA A 1091 8.94 34.12 21.39
CA ALA A 1091 9.60 34.12 20.09
C ALA A 1091 10.64 32.98 20.03
N ARG A 1092 11.37 32.91 18.91
CA ARG A 1092 12.66 32.19 18.86
C ARG A 1092 13.80 33.17 19.19
N PHE A 1093 14.79 32.72 19.93
CA PHE A 1093 15.98 33.45 20.32
C PHE A 1093 17.23 32.63 20.06
N TRP A 1094 18.31 33.27 19.63
CA TRP A 1094 19.56 32.60 19.27
C TRP A 1094 20.74 33.54 19.52
N LEU A 1095 21.80 33.05 20.16
CA LEU A 1095 23.05 33.80 20.31
C LEU A 1095 24.04 33.36 19.23
N ALA A 1096 24.65 34.32 18.55
CA ALA A 1096 25.67 34.11 17.54
C ALA A 1096 26.94 34.90 17.89
N ASP A 1097 28.09 34.24 17.98
CA ASP A 1097 29.40 34.90 18.03
C ASP A 1097 29.92 35.04 16.60
N CYS A 1098 29.82 36.25 16.05
CA CYS A 1098 30.04 36.53 14.63
C CYS A 1098 30.85 37.83 14.46
N PRO A 1099 32.19 37.75 14.30
CA PRO A 1099 33.06 38.91 14.15
C PRO A 1099 32.71 39.85 12.98
N ARG A 1100 32.04 39.34 11.94
CA ARG A 1100 31.42 40.15 10.88
C ARG A 1100 29.93 40.30 11.17
N THR A 1101 29.59 41.25 12.04
CA THR A 1101 28.25 41.45 12.60
C THR A 1101 27.14 41.54 11.54
N ALA A 1102 27.40 42.23 10.42
CA ALA A 1102 26.47 42.37 9.29
C ALA A 1102 26.11 41.04 8.59
N GLU A 1103 26.91 39.98 8.75
CA GLU A 1103 26.66 38.66 8.14
C GLU A 1103 25.92 37.71 9.09
N ALA A 1104 25.78 38.05 10.38
CA ALA A 1104 25.19 37.17 11.41
C ALA A 1104 23.77 36.69 11.05
N VAL A 1105 22.91 37.58 10.57
CA VAL A 1105 21.55 37.24 10.09
C VAL A 1105 21.59 36.33 8.87
N THR A 1106 22.55 36.52 7.95
CA THR A 1106 22.71 35.68 6.75
C THR A 1106 23.18 34.27 7.11
N PHE A 1107 24.15 34.16 8.03
CA PHE A 1107 24.61 32.88 8.57
C PHE A 1107 23.52 32.15 9.35
N ALA A 1108 22.76 32.86 10.19
CA ALA A 1108 21.61 32.31 10.90
C ALA A 1108 20.56 31.75 9.93
N ASN A 1109 20.22 32.47 8.86
CA ASN A 1109 19.29 31.96 7.83
C ASN A 1109 19.84 30.72 7.11
N LEU A 1110 21.14 30.68 6.79
CA LEU A 1110 21.78 29.54 6.14
C LEU A 1110 21.78 28.28 7.02
N LEU A 1111 22.19 28.44 8.29
CA LEU A 1111 22.33 27.37 9.27
C LEU A 1111 20.96 26.88 9.77
N TYR A 1112 20.01 27.79 10.06
CA TYR A 1112 18.67 27.42 10.52
C TYR A 1112 17.88 26.63 9.47
N ARG A 1113 18.07 26.89 8.17
CA ARG A 1113 17.46 26.10 7.09
C ARG A 1113 17.89 24.63 7.12
N GLU A 1114 19.11 24.33 7.55
CA GLU A 1114 19.60 22.95 7.68
C GLU A 1114 19.14 22.32 9.01
N LEU A 1115 19.13 23.08 10.11
CA LEU A 1115 18.63 22.66 11.42
C LEU A 1115 17.10 22.40 11.45
N SER A 1116 16.32 23.19 10.71
CA SER A 1116 14.86 23.05 10.65
C SER A 1116 14.39 21.93 9.71
N ALA A 1117 15.27 21.40 8.86
CA ALA A 1117 14.95 20.29 7.96
C ALA A 1117 14.70 19.01 8.78
N VAL A 1118 13.63 18.30 8.45
CA VAL A 1118 13.23 17.09 9.18
C VAL A 1118 14.01 15.89 8.64
N PRO A 1119 14.72 15.11 9.48
CA PRO A 1119 15.45 13.92 9.05
C PRO A 1119 14.49 12.73 8.90
N TYR A 1120 14.64 11.97 7.82
CA TYR A 1120 13.87 10.76 7.52
C TYR A 1120 14.76 9.60 7.13
N MET A 1121 14.42 8.41 7.59
CA MET A 1121 14.95 7.15 7.05
C MET A 1121 14.24 6.85 5.73
N ALA A 1122 15.00 6.80 4.63
CA ALA A 1122 14.50 6.47 3.30
C ALA A 1122 15.39 5.44 2.61
N LYS A 1123 14.81 4.73 1.63
CA LYS A 1123 15.51 3.77 0.77
C LYS A 1123 15.64 4.36 -0.64
N PHE A 1124 16.84 4.29 -1.21
CA PHE A 1124 17.04 4.54 -2.63
C PHE A 1124 16.74 3.26 -3.42
N VAL A 1125 15.88 3.35 -4.43
CA VAL A 1125 15.51 2.22 -5.30
C VAL A 1125 15.71 2.61 -6.75
N VAL A 1126 16.44 1.80 -7.51
CA VAL A 1126 16.85 2.08 -8.88
C VAL A 1126 16.19 1.09 -9.83
N PHE A 1127 15.37 1.62 -10.73
CA PHE A 1127 14.75 0.89 -11.81
C PHE A 1127 15.47 1.18 -13.13
N ALA A 1128 15.84 0.15 -13.90
CA ALA A 1128 16.57 0.26 -15.15
C ALA A 1128 15.83 -0.36 -16.33
N LYS A 1129 16.13 0.12 -17.54
CA LYS A 1129 15.64 -0.42 -18.81
C LYS A 1129 16.66 -0.15 -19.92
N MET A 1130 17.03 -1.18 -20.69
CA MET A 1130 17.75 -1.00 -21.96
C MET A 1130 16.72 -0.84 -23.10
N ASN A 1131 16.86 0.24 -23.87
CA ASN A 1131 16.06 0.47 -25.08
C ASN A 1131 16.81 -0.07 -26.31
N GLU A 1132 18.13 0.08 -26.32
CA GLU A 1132 19.04 -0.38 -27.37
C GLU A 1132 20.26 -1.07 -26.75
N LEU A 1133 21.13 -1.68 -27.56
CA LEU A 1133 22.35 -2.33 -27.08
C LEU A 1133 23.36 -1.37 -26.43
N ARG A 1134 23.29 -0.06 -26.74
CA ARG A 1134 24.16 0.98 -26.17
C ARG A 1134 23.43 2.09 -25.43
N GLU A 1135 22.09 2.10 -25.39
CA GLU A 1135 21.29 3.13 -24.71
C GLU A 1135 20.26 2.56 -23.72
N GLY A 1136 20.28 3.10 -22.50
CA GLY A 1136 19.36 2.75 -21.44
C GLY A 1136 18.82 3.96 -20.68
N ARG A 1137 17.78 3.69 -19.88
CA ARG A 1137 17.16 4.65 -18.96
C ARG A 1137 17.16 4.08 -17.55
N LEU A 1138 17.47 4.95 -16.59
CA LEU A 1138 17.37 4.71 -15.17
C LEU A 1138 16.26 5.59 -14.59
N ARG A 1139 15.63 5.10 -13.53
CA ARG A 1139 14.67 5.83 -12.71
C ARG A 1139 15.04 5.57 -11.26
N CYS A 1140 15.67 6.56 -10.64
CA CYS A 1140 16.04 6.52 -9.24
C CYS A 1140 14.91 7.11 -8.40
N TYR A 1141 14.56 6.45 -7.31
CA TYR A 1141 13.55 6.92 -6.36
C TYR A 1141 14.13 6.98 -4.95
N CYS A 1142 13.71 7.95 -4.16
CA CYS A 1142 14.02 8.04 -2.72
C CYS A 1142 12.72 7.91 -1.92
N MET A 1143 12.53 6.79 -1.22
CA MET A 1143 11.24 6.34 -0.70
C MET A 1143 11.23 6.27 0.83
N THR A 1144 10.30 7.01 1.46
CA THR A 1144 10.03 7.00 2.91
C THR A 1144 9.05 5.92 3.36
N ASP A 1145 8.45 5.17 2.44
CA ASP A 1145 7.53 4.07 2.76
C ASP A 1145 7.73 2.94 1.75
N ASP A 1146 7.45 1.68 2.17
CA ASP A 1146 7.67 0.44 1.39
C ASP A 1146 6.68 0.28 0.22
N LYS A 1147 6.52 1.35 -0.55
CA LYS A 1147 5.50 1.53 -1.57
C LYS A 1147 5.94 0.94 -2.91
N MET A 1148 6.16 -0.37 -2.92
CA MET A 1148 6.54 -1.13 -4.11
C MET A 1148 5.46 -1.22 -5.20
N ASP A 1149 4.33 -0.52 -5.04
CA ASP A 1149 3.30 -0.27 -6.08
C ASP A 1149 3.81 0.67 -7.21
N LYS A 1150 5.02 0.41 -7.72
CA LYS A 1150 5.66 0.99 -8.92
C LYS A 1150 5.18 0.24 -10.18
N THR A 1151 3.85 0.07 -10.27
CA THR A 1151 3.21 -0.74 -11.32
C THR A 1151 3.33 -0.12 -12.70
N LEU A 1152 3.43 1.21 -12.79
CA LEU A 1152 3.68 1.94 -14.04
C LEU A 1152 5.06 1.62 -14.61
N GLU A 1153 6.09 1.59 -13.76
CA GLU A 1153 7.46 1.26 -14.13
C GLU A 1153 7.56 -0.19 -14.65
N GLN A 1154 6.88 -1.13 -13.99
CA GLN A 1154 6.77 -2.52 -14.46
C GLN A 1154 5.96 -2.63 -15.76
N HIS A 1155 4.87 -1.86 -15.91
CA HIS A 1155 4.09 -1.80 -17.16
C HIS A 1155 4.86 -1.18 -18.34
N GLU A 1156 5.85 -0.33 -18.08
CA GLU A 1156 6.77 0.24 -19.08
C GLU A 1156 8.03 -0.62 -19.31
N ASN A 1157 8.12 -1.82 -18.71
CA ASN A 1157 9.24 -2.75 -18.78
C ASN A 1157 10.57 -2.22 -18.18
N PHE A 1158 10.51 -1.53 -17.05
CA PHE A 1158 11.68 -1.32 -16.18
C PHE A 1158 11.78 -2.45 -15.14
N THR A 1159 13.00 -2.86 -14.80
CA THR A 1159 13.30 -3.82 -13.72
C THR A 1159 14.00 -3.11 -12.56
N GLU A 1160 13.71 -3.48 -11.32
CA GLU A 1160 14.54 -3.09 -10.18
C GLU A 1160 15.93 -3.72 -10.32
N VAL A 1161 17.00 -2.93 -10.14
CA VAL A 1161 18.40 -3.39 -10.29
C VAL A 1161 19.28 -3.08 -9.09
N ALA A 1162 18.89 -2.13 -8.23
CA ALA A 1162 19.55 -1.87 -6.96
C ALA A 1162 18.59 -1.23 -5.95
N ARG A 1163 18.87 -1.49 -4.68
CA ARG A 1163 18.15 -0.98 -3.52
C ARG A 1163 19.15 -0.72 -2.40
N SER A 1164 19.02 0.39 -1.67
CA SER A 1164 19.86 0.68 -0.51
C SER A 1164 19.29 0.12 0.80
N ARG A 1165 20.13 0.09 1.84
CA ARG A 1165 19.70 0.14 3.24
C ARG A 1165 18.92 1.43 3.57
N ASP A 1166 18.32 1.48 4.75
CA ASP A 1166 17.73 2.72 5.30
C ASP A 1166 18.83 3.78 5.50
N ILE A 1167 18.63 4.97 4.93
CA ILE A 1167 19.59 6.09 4.95
C ILE A 1167 18.88 7.38 5.39
N GLU A 1168 19.55 8.20 6.18
CA GLU A 1168 19.02 9.48 6.64
C GLU A 1168 19.11 10.58 5.55
N VAL A 1169 17.96 11.09 5.16
CA VAL A 1169 17.77 12.18 4.20
C VAL A 1169 16.93 13.30 4.80
N MET A 1170 17.28 14.55 4.49
CA MET A 1170 16.68 15.75 5.06
C MET A 1170 15.57 16.30 4.15
N GLU A 1171 14.37 16.52 4.66
CA GLU A 1171 13.25 17.06 3.88
C GLU A 1171 13.51 18.50 3.39
N GLY A 1172 13.16 18.76 2.13
CA GLY A 1172 13.43 20.01 1.40
C GLY A 1172 14.80 20.04 0.73
N MET A 1173 15.77 19.27 1.22
CA MET A 1173 17.18 19.43 0.85
C MET A 1173 17.53 18.73 -0.48
N PRO A 1174 18.46 19.28 -1.28
CA PRO A 1174 18.82 18.73 -2.58
C PRO A 1174 19.66 17.46 -2.46
N LEU A 1175 19.24 16.40 -3.15
CA LEU A 1175 20.01 15.17 -3.33
C LEU A 1175 20.58 15.13 -4.74
N HIS A 1176 21.90 15.00 -4.87
CA HIS A 1176 22.63 14.93 -6.13
C HIS A 1176 22.92 13.48 -6.52
N LEU A 1177 23.01 13.20 -7.83
CA LEU A 1177 23.32 11.86 -8.36
C LEU A 1177 24.45 11.88 -9.40
N GLU A 1178 25.47 11.08 -9.13
CA GLU A 1178 26.60 10.83 -10.02
C GLU A 1178 26.62 9.38 -10.51
N CYS A 1179 27.32 9.14 -11.63
CA CYS A 1179 27.34 7.85 -12.30
C CYS A 1179 28.76 7.55 -12.81
N SER A 1180 29.30 6.39 -12.46
CA SER A 1180 30.64 5.95 -12.86
C SER A 1180 30.66 4.47 -13.31
N GLY A 1181 31.83 3.96 -13.71
CA GLY A 1181 31.97 2.64 -14.35
C GLY A 1181 31.67 2.65 -15.86
N ASN A 1182 31.09 1.57 -16.38
CA ASN A 1182 30.81 1.41 -17.82
C ASN A 1182 29.54 2.17 -18.28
N LEU A 1183 28.76 2.74 -17.35
CA LEU A 1183 27.56 3.52 -17.66
C LEU A 1183 27.85 5.02 -17.59
N VAL A 1184 27.78 5.69 -18.75
CA VAL A 1184 28.04 7.14 -18.89
C VAL A 1184 26.72 7.90 -19.11
N PRO A 1185 26.37 8.87 -18.26
CA PRO A 1185 25.11 9.60 -18.36
C PRO A 1185 25.12 10.61 -19.52
N VAL A 1186 24.06 10.57 -20.35
CA VAL A 1186 23.94 11.35 -21.59
C VAL A 1186 23.78 12.84 -21.28
N ARG A 1187 24.72 13.67 -21.74
CA ARG A 1187 24.59 15.14 -21.69
C ARG A 1187 23.76 15.63 -22.88
N LYS A 1188 22.61 16.26 -22.61
CA LYS A 1188 21.92 17.16 -23.55
C LYS A 1188 22.09 18.60 -23.05
N ALA A 1189 22.36 19.53 -23.96
CA ALA A 1189 22.79 20.90 -23.63
C ALA A 1189 21.77 21.76 -22.85
N THR A 1190 20.54 21.28 -22.67
CA THR A 1190 19.41 22.03 -22.08
C THR A 1190 18.76 21.34 -20.87
N GLN A 1191 19.38 20.29 -20.31
CA GLN A 1191 18.80 19.59 -19.15
C GLN A 1191 19.31 20.12 -17.80
N GLN A 1192 18.41 20.10 -16.82
CA GLN A 1192 18.62 20.52 -15.43
C GLN A 1192 19.78 19.76 -14.74
N PRO A 1193 20.36 20.32 -13.65
CA PRO A 1193 21.29 19.58 -12.80
C PRO A 1193 20.68 18.26 -12.31
N ARG A 1194 21.53 17.25 -12.07
CA ARG A 1194 21.11 15.91 -11.62
C ARG A 1194 20.78 15.89 -10.12
N CYS A 1195 19.83 16.71 -9.71
CA CYS A 1195 19.36 16.74 -8.34
C CYS A 1195 17.85 16.89 -8.24
N PHE A 1196 17.32 16.54 -7.07
CA PHE A 1196 15.94 16.78 -6.67
C PHE A 1196 15.90 17.11 -5.17
N SER A 1197 15.00 18.00 -4.75
CA SER A 1197 14.69 18.14 -3.32
C SER A 1197 13.84 16.96 -2.87
N PHE A 1198 14.26 16.29 -1.81
CA PHE A 1198 13.51 15.18 -1.21
C PHE A 1198 12.31 15.72 -0.40
N GLN A 1199 11.15 15.06 -0.53
CA GLN A 1199 9.92 15.39 0.20
C GLN A 1199 9.27 14.11 0.72
N ALA A 1200 8.92 14.08 2.01
CA ALA A 1200 8.44 12.88 2.67
C ALA A 1200 7.08 12.44 2.13
N PHE A 1201 6.89 11.12 1.99
CA PHE A 1201 5.64 10.47 1.56
C PHE A 1201 5.12 10.87 0.16
N ARG A 1202 5.90 11.62 -0.64
CA ARG A 1202 5.64 12.00 -2.04
C ARG A 1202 6.40 11.07 -3.01
N ASP A 1203 6.34 11.35 -4.31
CA ASP A 1203 7.02 10.56 -5.35
C ASP A 1203 8.35 11.22 -5.75
N ASN A 1204 9.37 11.06 -4.92
CA ASN A 1204 10.71 11.61 -5.21
C ASN A 1204 11.36 10.76 -6.30
N ARG A 1205 11.47 11.32 -7.52
CA ARG A 1205 11.93 10.58 -8.71
C ARG A 1205 12.93 11.38 -9.54
N LEU A 1206 14.02 10.72 -9.93
CA LEU A 1206 15.04 11.28 -10.82
C LEU A 1206 15.23 10.34 -12.03
N PRO A 1207 14.69 10.71 -13.22
CA PRO A 1207 14.92 9.97 -14.45
C PRO A 1207 16.29 10.35 -15.05
N VAL A 1208 17.11 9.34 -15.38
CA VAL A 1208 18.44 9.52 -15.99
C VAL A 1208 18.54 8.71 -17.27
N SER A 1209 19.21 9.24 -18.30
CA SER A 1209 19.54 8.50 -19.53
C SER A 1209 21.02 8.17 -19.55
N VAL A 1210 21.38 6.92 -19.85
CA VAL A 1210 22.76 6.40 -19.81
C VAL A 1210 23.12 5.70 -21.12
N LYS A 1211 24.40 5.78 -21.49
CA LYS A 1211 25.02 5.02 -22.58
C LYS A 1211 26.07 4.07 -22.00
N VAL A 1212 26.26 2.92 -22.64
CA VAL A 1212 27.37 2.01 -22.33
C VAL A 1212 28.65 2.56 -22.99
N ARG A 1213 29.75 2.70 -22.23
CA ARG A 1213 31.03 3.26 -22.72
C ARG A 1213 31.77 2.25 -23.61
N ASP A 1214 31.89 1.02 -23.14
CA ASP A 1214 32.58 -0.10 -23.76
C ASP A 1214 31.60 -1.26 -23.92
N SER A 1215 31.22 -1.58 -25.16
CA SER A 1215 30.26 -2.65 -25.47
C SER A 1215 30.89 -4.04 -25.56
N SER A 1216 32.17 -4.20 -25.24
CA SER A 1216 32.80 -5.52 -25.02
C SER A 1216 32.66 -6.02 -23.59
N LYS A 1217 32.35 -5.12 -22.66
CA LYS A 1217 32.17 -5.39 -21.22
C LYS A 1217 30.70 -5.35 -20.84
N GLU A 1218 30.37 -5.95 -19.70
CA GLU A 1218 29.01 -5.92 -19.17
C GLU A 1218 28.53 -4.47 -18.94
N PRO A 1219 27.22 -4.18 -19.11
CA PRO A 1219 26.65 -2.86 -18.93
C PRO A 1219 26.42 -2.55 -17.44
N THR A 1220 27.51 -2.52 -16.68
CA THR A 1220 27.57 -2.31 -15.22
C THR A 1220 28.09 -0.91 -14.88
N GLY A 1221 27.68 -0.39 -13.72
CA GLY A 1221 28.16 0.89 -13.23
C GLY A 1221 27.77 1.15 -11.78
N PHE A 1222 28.20 2.29 -11.27
CA PHE A 1222 27.94 2.73 -9.90
C PHE A 1222 27.09 4.00 -9.93
N LEU A 1223 26.15 4.10 -8.99
CA LEU A 1223 25.38 5.32 -8.73
C LEU A 1223 25.67 5.81 -7.32
N SER A 1224 26.24 7.02 -7.24
CA SER A 1224 26.56 7.68 -5.97
C SER A 1224 25.56 8.80 -5.72
N PHE A 1225 24.89 8.76 -4.56
CA PHE A 1225 24.00 9.84 -4.11
C PHE A 1225 24.73 10.73 -3.12
N LEU A 1226 24.66 12.06 -3.26
CA LEU A 1226 25.46 13.02 -2.47
C LEU A 1226 24.60 14.20 -1.95
N ARG A 1227 24.99 14.81 -0.81
CA ARG A 1227 24.33 16.01 -0.25
C ARG A 1227 24.72 17.34 -0.94
N LYS A 1228 25.73 17.37 -1.82
CA LYS A 1228 26.17 18.56 -2.60
C LYS A 1228 26.62 18.15 -4.02
N SER A 1229 26.71 19.11 -4.95
CA SER A 1229 27.29 18.91 -6.30
C SER A 1229 28.81 19.09 -6.28
N THR A 1230 29.56 18.22 -6.93
CA THR A 1230 31.03 18.37 -7.03
C THR A 1230 31.45 19.52 -7.95
N LYS A 1231 32.55 20.20 -7.59
CA LYS A 1231 33.56 20.70 -8.54
C LYS A 1231 35.00 20.63 -7.98
N TYR A 1232 35.25 21.04 -6.73
CA TYR A 1232 36.60 21.18 -6.15
C TYR A 1232 36.64 21.06 -4.61
N GLU A 1233 36.17 19.95 -4.02
CA GLU A 1233 36.35 19.65 -2.57
C GLU A 1233 36.61 18.14 -2.38
N ASP A 1234 37.61 17.78 -1.56
CA ASP A 1234 38.09 16.39 -1.43
C ASP A 1234 37.28 15.51 -0.45
N SER A 1235 36.48 16.11 0.44
CA SER A 1235 35.68 15.39 1.45
C SER A 1235 34.30 14.98 0.90
N GLN A 1236 34.28 13.97 0.04
CA GLN A 1236 33.06 13.47 -0.61
C GLN A 1236 32.04 12.87 0.39
N HIS A 1237 31.08 13.67 0.84
CA HIS A 1237 29.97 13.20 1.68
C HIS A 1237 28.89 12.45 0.86
N VAL A 1238 29.27 11.26 0.38
CA VAL A 1238 28.36 10.27 -0.21
C VAL A 1238 27.34 9.80 0.82
N LEU A 1239 26.11 9.57 0.38
CA LEU A 1239 25.00 9.01 1.19
C LEU A 1239 24.84 7.52 0.99
N CYS A 1240 25.00 7.06 -0.26
CA CYS A 1240 25.17 5.66 -0.61
C CYS A 1240 25.76 5.51 -2.01
N ASN A 1241 26.35 4.35 -2.23
CA ASN A 1241 26.81 3.84 -3.51
C ASN A 1241 26.02 2.59 -3.88
N LEU A 1242 25.37 2.60 -5.04
CA LEU A 1242 24.62 1.46 -5.55
C LEU A 1242 25.25 0.91 -6.82
N ASN A 1243 25.68 -0.35 -6.76
CA ASN A 1243 26.13 -1.13 -7.91
C ASN A 1243 24.90 -1.47 -8.76
N ILE A 1244 24.93 -1.15 -10.05
CA ILE A 1244 23.82 -1.42 -10.99
C ILE A 1244 24.30 -2.21 -12.21
N THR A 1245 23.53 -3.24 -12.57
CA THR A 1245 23.70 -4.01 -13.82
C THR A 1245 22.47 -3.78 -14.69
N MET A 1246 22.66 -3.30 -15.92
CA MET A 1246 21.52 -3.03 -16.80
C MET A 1246 20.86 -4.35 -17.28
N PRO A 1247 19.51 -4.42 -17.32
CA PRO A 1247 18.81 -5.59 -17.82
C PRO A 1247 19.03 -5.79 -19.33
N PRO A 1248 18.96 -7.03 -19.85
CA PRO A 1248 19.19 -7.30 -21.27
C PRO A 1248 18.22 -6.52 -22.18
N CYS A 1249 18.74 -6.02 -23.30
CA CYS A 1249 17.98 -5.22 -24.28
C CYS A 1249 16.77 -5.99 -24.82
N ILE A 1250 15.57 -5.50 -24.52
CA ILE A 1250 14.31 -6.08 -25.01
C ILE A 1250 14.13 -5.69 -26.48
N LYS A 1251 14.70 -6.49 -27.39
CA LYS A 1251 14.46 -6.36 -28.84
C LYS A 1251 12.97 -6.53 -29.12
N VAL A 1252 12.30 -5.42 -29.43
CA VAL A 1252 11.00 -5.44 -30.10
C VAL A 1252 11.17 -6.21 -31.41
N LYS A 1253 10.45 -7.32 -31.59
CA LYS A 1253 10.46 -8.08 -32.84
C LYS A 1253 9.70 -7.33 -33.94
N LEU A 1254 10.33 -6.30 -34.51
CA LEU A 1254 10.02 -5.81 -35.84
C LEU A 1254 10.40 -6.90 -36.84
N THR A 1255 9.45 -7.78 -37.17
CA THR A 1255 9.56 -8.70 -38.29
C THR A 1255 9.49 -7.89 -39.59
N LYS A 1256 10.65 -7.44 -40.07
CA LYS A 1256 10.79 -7.00 -41.47
C LYS A 1256 10.40 -8.18 -42.37
N LEU A 1257 9.47 -7.93 -43.28
CA LEU A 1257 9.23 -8.81 -44.42
C LEU A 1257 10.47 -8.78 -45.30
N ALA A 1258 11.08 -9.94 -45.52
CA ALA A 1258 12.04 -10.14 -46.60
C ALA A 1258 11.25 -10.69 -47.79
N TYR A 1259 11.11 -9.88 -48.84
CA TYR A 1259 10.80 -10.41 -50.16
C TYR A 1259 12.00 -11.23 -50.64
N ILE A 1260 11.73 -12.44 -51.14
CA ILE A 1260 12.68 -13.21 -51.95
C ILE A 1260 11.94 -13.47 -53.26
N ASP A 1261 12.38 -12.79 -54.32
CA ASP A 1261 11.89 -13.07 -55.67
C ASP A 1261 12.28 -14.47 -56.12
N LYS A 1262 11.42 -15.08 -56.94
CA LYS A 1262 11.69 -16.33 -57.64
C LYS A 1262 11.59 -16.12 -59.15
N THR A 1263 12.74 -15.87 -59.75
CA THR A 1263 12.93 -15.86 -61.20
C THR A 1263 14.27 -16.50 -61.57
N HIS A 1264 14.42 -17.79 -61.24
CA HIS A 1264 14.95 -18.87 -62.09
C HIS A 1264 14.88 -20.22 -61.36
#